data_AF-A0A940YI80-F1
#
_entry.id   AF-A0A940YI80-F1
#
_cell.length_a   1.000
_cell.length_b   1.000
_cell.length_c   1.000
_cell.angle_alpha   90.00
_cell.angle_beta   90.00
_cell.angle_gamma   90.00
#
_symmetry.space_group_name_H-M   'P 1'
#
loop_
_entity.id
_entity.type
_entity.pdbx_description
1 polymer ?
#
loop_
_entity_poly.entity_id
_entity_poly.type
_entity_poly.pdbx_seq_one_letter_code
_entity_poly.pdbx_strand_id
1 'polypeptide(L)'
;MDTAVDRASAGAVAAHFRHAPVHWLLSLDQAPGGGLRVWLSDGRTRMITGHAPWPAPHQRALPDSVGQVLCQHPGDRLSLQLPAALDDWPWEREWTQLGLPGRAITRYITDVGLPDAVAADAPRLVVTRAANAPGHLVAVAQAQSQGRPLVVVDEQWPPAQRSLLETLLRSHWRDPLWFSQALEHSLKQLGLPLDSCRLYGDAKGLLDDAEQAWRPVTALSIDLVDSTPLVNSEKGERYGQTMQAYYRHCREVTEHFHGTLEMPQGDDGLMAYFGFPRAVEGAAKRALMAAWRLSQTLDRLGLKVRIGVASGEVAINARLAYGADVHLAARAREHAQPGQIVVAPATLPRVGPEFVLDIHAQDVPIKGFGISTTLYRLTDVVALQGVVHGGAHRFVGRGQELHTLSRLLDEAQHSGPQWCLVRGEAGLGKSRLLAEFSQVVRQRGLGCLRLSGHPLAERSPFAAIIDLLREHWRIGSDASMPAVRRLVNHTVGESAPEQVEQLVRLLVPTADALEPAPADQRVGPVLLACLQAIIAAAPCCLVVDDAHWIDPSSLQLLDRLRQGAAPQARVVVLGERTGSAPRLHVAGAHELTLRGLPDEAMRELARELGGAQAWVLQRIIDRAEGVPLFLEESLRMLQQRGVEALDELPATLEDLLVSRLDELGLDRAMAQLLSVFGRECRADHVARLLELDDPFVRQARRQGSLDCLLESGFLLPLSGAQPGYRFRHALIRDVAYRSTPTADRERLHGLIATLIEAVSPEIPRERPELIAAHLQAAGRLDEARRAWFAAARGAAARQAYREAVELGRRSLSLAGELSDPLVRARFATRAQQLVAAALLALQGYGSAEVEQAYREAEVLAKGQDDAAVLTRIQLGLEACYVMRGDLRRASQIADQAVAATDWHRDPLLALQSHWAQANVRFHRGHWRHALDGFETCLEHYRGMARPRSAVQDPAVMCLGYSAWILFELGRAGDALDRLDQLLAHARALDHPFSLGVALGFAASIKRLCGDTAAAIAHADEAVDVCERGQFEVWLAHAWMVRGQLAADRGQVDIGAQDMDRGYALWTGGGARISCATYLMTRAEILLRLGDTAGAGALLDEAQRVSRDIRELYYHAELRRLVGLHAWQRGDTATTGGLLARALRLAQRHAKPGLALRCALSLGAWHAAQGRCTQAAALLDLALHQVGRSHARCRDHRWALQAQAAWSQGAAFESRHPVPWEPA
;
A
#
# COMPACT_ATOMS: atom_id res chain seq x y z
N MET A 1 -62.46 -34.51 -13.31
CA MET A 1 -62.15 -35.65 -12.44
C MET A 1 -60.75 -35.43 -11.88
N ASP A 2 -60.70 -34.99 -10.64
CA ASP A 2 -59.88 -35.53 -9.52
C ASP A 2 -58.82 -36.59 -9.89
N THR A 3 -57.61 -36.62 -9.30
CA THR A 3 -57.13 -35.95 -8.07
C THR A 3 -55.58 -35.99 -7.97
N ALA A 4 -55.04 -35.25 -6.99
CA ALA A 4 -53.75 -35.46 -6.31
C ALA A 4 -52.43 -35.16 -7.06
N VAL A 5 -51.80 -34.02 -6.68
CA VAL A 5 -50.34 -33.95 -6.51
C VAL A 5 -50.03 -33.41 -5.10
N ASP A 6 -49.56 -34.36 -4.30
CA ASP A 6 -48.73 -34.33 -3.09
C ASP A 6 -48.45 -33.05 -2.27
N ARG A 7 -48.45 -33.20 -0.94
CA ARG A 7 -48.12 -32.18 0.07
C ARG A 7 -46.62 -32.09 0.40
N ALA A 8 -45.76 -32.84 -0.30
CA ALA A 8 -44.33 -32.95 0.01
C ALA A 8 -43.50 -31.67 -0.22
N SER A 9 -43.94 -30.73 -1.05
CA SER A 9 -43.18 -29.52 -1.41
C SER A 9 -43.28 -28.35 -0.42
N ALA A 10 -44.26 -28.37 0.51
CA ALA A 10 -44.47 -27.28 1.46
C ALA A 10 -43.41 -27.19 2.57
N GLY A 11 -42.66 -28.26 2.84
CA GLY A 11 -41.67 -28.31 3.93
C GLY A 11 -40.33 -27.64 3.61
N ALA A 12 -39.94 -27.53 2.33
CA ALA A 12 -38.60 -27.09 1.94
C ALA A 12 -38.43 -25.56 1.87
N VAL A 13 -39.51 -24.80 1.65
CA VAL A 13 -39.47 -23.35 1.46
C VAL A 13 -39.41 -22.59 2.81
N ALA A 14 -39.92 -23.19 3.89
CA ALA A 14 -40.07 -22.54 5.20
C ALA A 14 -38.75 -22.36 5.99
N ALA A 15 -37.63 -22.96 5.54
CA ALA A 15 -36.37 -22.94 6.27
C ALA A 15 -35.42 -21.77 5.89
N HIS A 16 -35.62 -21.12 4.74
CA HIS A 16 -34.66 -20.16 4.19
C HIS A 16 -34.96 -18.68 4.49
N PHE A 17 -36.10 -18.37 5.14
CA PHE A 17 -36.51 -16.99 5.45
C PHE A 17 -36.75 -16.81 6.95
N ARG A 18 -35.67 -16.67 7.75
CA ARG A 18 -35.79 -16.28 9.17
C ARG A 18 -35.54 -14.79 9.45
N HIS A 19 -34.90 -14.05 8.55
CA HIS A 19 -34.67 -12.61 8.71
C HIS A 19 -34.78 -11.85 7.37
N ALA A 20 -36.01 -11.50 6.97
CA ALA A 20 -36.33 -10.59 5.87
C ALA A 20 -37.71 -9.93 6.14
N PRO A 21 -37.98 -8.71 5.63
CA PRO A 21 -39.29 -8.06 5.79
C PRO A 21 -40.40 -8.79 4.99
N VAL A 22 -41.65 -8.61 5.42
CA VAL A 22 -42.82 -9.32 4.87
C VAL A 22 -43.25 -8.69 3.55
N HIS A 23 -43.32 -9.49 2.48
CA HIS A 23 -43.78 -9.07 1.15
C HIS A 23 -45.21 -9.56 0.88
N TRP A 24 -46.00 -8.74 0.19
CA TRP A 24 -47.33 -9.11 -0.32
C TRP A 24 -47.20 -9.60 -1.76
N LEU A 25 -47.89 -10.71 -2.06
CA LEU A 25 -48.06 -11.21 -3.43
C LEU A 25 -49.47 -10.86 -3.91
N LEU A 26 -49.57 -10.04 -4.95
CA LEU A 26 -50.81 -9.80 -5.68
C LEU A 26 -50.85 -10.74 -6.88
N SER A 27 -51.97 -11.40 -7.11
CA SER A 27 -52.16 -12.20 -8.32
C SER A 27 -53.47 -11.87 -9.00
N LEU A 28 -53.44 -11.80 -10.33
CA LEU A 28 -54.54 -11.37 -11.20
C LEU A 28 -54.86 -12.45 -12.24
N ASP A 29 -56.15 -12.65 -12.50
CA ASP A 29 -56.68 -13.56 -13.52
C ASP A 29 -57.98 -12.99 -14.11
N GLN A 30 -58.23 -13.24 -15.38
CA GLN A 30 -59.40 -12.77 -16.10
C GLN A 30 -60.49 -13.84 -16.11
N ALA A 31 -61.55 -13.64 -15.33
CA ALA A 31 -62.63 -14.60 -15.23
C ALA A 31 -63.56 -14.56 -16.47
N PRO A 32 -64.15 -15.71 -16.88
CA PRO A 32 -65.14 -15.74 -17.95
C PRO A 32 -66.28 -14.76 -17.67
N GLY A 33 -66.58 -13.88 -18.64
CA GLY A 33 -67.58 -12.82 -18.51
C GLY A 33 -67.05 -11.42 -18.17
N GLY A 34 -65.73 -11.19 -18.25
CA GLY A 34 -65.15 -9.84 -18.10
C GLY A 34 -64.99 -9.37 -16.66
N GLY A 35 -65.02 -10.29 -15.69
CA GLY A 35 -64.70 -9.99 -14.31
C GLY A 35 -63.22 -10.20 -13.99
N LEU A 36 -62.64 -9.39 -13.12
CA LEU A 36 -61.27 -9.59 -12.63
C LEU A 36 -61.29 -10.43 -11.34
N ARG A 37 -60.46 -11.48 -11.27
CA ARG A 37 -60.13 -12.17 -10.01
C ARG A 37 -58.83 -11.63 -9.46
N VAL A 38 -58.85 -11.34 -8.17
CA VAL A 38 -57.70 -10.82 -7.42
C VAL A 38 -57.46 -11.71 -6.21
N TRP A 39 -56.20 -12.07 -5.97
CA TRP A 39 -55.73 -12.72 -4.74
C TRP A 39 -54.64 -11.89 -4.08
N LEU A 40 -54.81 -11.56 -2.80
CA LEU A 40 -53.73 -11.08 -1.91
C LEU A 40 -53.38 -12.18 -0.89
N SER A 41 -52.13 -12.15 -0.42
CA SER A 41 -51.72 -12.88 0.78
C SER A 41 -50.90 -11.99 1.72
N ASP A 42 -51.21 -12.07 3.01
CA ASP A 42 -50.62 -11.29 4.12
C ASP A 42 -49.34 -11.88 4.71
N GLY A 43 -48.74 -12.84 4.00
CA GLY A 43 -47.61 -13.64 4.49
C GLY A 43 -47.95 -14.62 5.63
N ARG A 44 -49.19 -14.68 6.14
CA ARG A 44 -49.59 -15.52 7.29
C ARG A 44 -51.00 -16.14 7.20
N THR A 45 -51.37 -16.61 5.99
CA THR A 45 -52.48 -17.55 5.72
C THR A 45 -53.91 -17.00 5.65
N ARG A 46 -54.12 -15.84 5.00
CA ARG A 46 -55.44 -15.51 4.43
C ARG A 46 -55.37 -15.26 2.92
N MET A 47 -56.39 -15.76 2.22
CA MET A 47 -56.63 -15.58 0.78
C MET A 47 -58.07 -15.10 0.62
N ILE A 48 -58.25 -13.90 0.06
CA ILE A 48 -59.56 -13.31 -0.22
C ILE A 48 -59.78 -13.39 -1.73
N THR A 49 -60.96 -13.81 -2.15
CA THR A 49 -61.35 -13.95 -3.56
C THR A 49 -62.56 -13.06 -3.86
N GLY A 50 -62.35 -12.02 -4.66
CA GLY A 50 -63.42 -11.16 -5.19
C GLY A 50 -63.69 -11.42 -6.67
N HIS A 51 -64.93 -11.23 -7.09
CA HIS A 51 -65.34 -11.15 -8.49
C HIS A 51 -66.14 -9.84 -8.67
N ALA A 52 -65.69 -8.97 -9.57
CA ALA A 52 -66.42 -7.77 -9.96
C ALA A 52 -66.36 -7.61 -11.50
N PRO A 53 -67.47 -7.22 -12.17
CA PRO A 53 -67.45 -6.90 -13.59
C PRO A 53 -66.66 -5.61 -13.83
N TRP A 54 -65.72 -5.63 -14.78
CA TRP A 54 -64.87 -4.48 -15.06
C TRP A 54 -64.76 -4.24 -16.58
N PRO A 55 -64.77 -2.98 -17.07
CA PRO A 55 -64.84 -1.73 -16.32
C PRO A 55 -66.27 -1.34 -15.90
N ALA A 56 -66.40 -0.66 -14.76
CA ALA A 56 -67.59 0.11 -14.46
C ALA A 56 -67.64 1.36 -15.37
N PRO A 57 -68.83 1.81 -15.84
CA PRO A 57 -68.93 2.71 -17.00
C PRO A 57 -68.40 4.14 -16.83
N HIS A 58 -67.86 4.53 -15.67
CA HIS A 58 -67.58 5.94 -15.34
C HIS A 58 -66.22 6.24 -14.67
N GLN A 59 -65.26 5.30 -14.56
CA GLN A 59 -63.92 5.61 -14.02
C GLN A 59 -62.76 5.00 -14.83
N ARG A 60 -61.56 5.55 -14.61
CA ARG A 60 -60.36 5.40 -15.45
C ARG A 60 -59.92 3.94 -15.62
N ALA A 61 -59.42 3.63 -16.81
CA ALA A 61 -58.82 2.33 -17.14
C ALA A 61 -57.56 2.04 -16.32
N LEU A 62 -57.17 0.76 -16.29
CA LEU A 62 -55.85 0.31 -15.83
C LEU A 62 -54.74 1.08 -16.56
N PRO A 63 -53.55 1.26 -15.96
CA PRO A 63 -52.36 1.71 -16.70
C PRO A 63 -52.15 0.84 -17.95
N ASP A 64 -51.92 1.46 -19.10
CA ASP A 64 -51.89 0.76 -20.40
C ASP A 64 -50.88 -0.41 -20.43
N SER A 65 -49.80 -0.32 -19.66
CA SER A 65 -48.81 -1.40 -19.49
C SER A 65 -49.41 -2.66 -18.85
N VAL A 66 -50.28 -2.53 -17.84
CA VAL A 66 -50.95 -3.66 -17.19
C VAL A 66 -52.11 -4.17 -18.04
N GLY A 67 -52.85 -3.26 -18.69
CA GLY A 67 -53.89 -3.61 -19.64
C GLY A 67 -53.36 -4.40 -20.85
N GLN A 68 -52.26 -3.96 -21.45
CA GLN A 68 -51.60 -4.65 -22.57
C GLN A 68 -51.12 -6.04 -22.18
N VAL A 69 -50.43 -6.20 -21.04
CA VAL A 69 -49.93 -7.51 -20.60
C VAL A 69 -51.08 -8.48 -20.33
N LEU A 70 -52.19 -8.04 -19.70
CA LEU A 70 -53.39 -8.85 -19.53
C LEU A 70 -54.07 -9.22 -20.86
N CYS A 71 -54.13 -8.29 -21.83
CA CYS A 71 -54.69 -8.57 -23.16
C CYS A 71 -53.79 -9.46 -24.04
N GLN A 72 -52.48 -9.48 -23.80
CA GLN A 72 -51.51 -10.33 -24.50
C GLN A 72 -51.47 -11.76 -23.94
N HIS A 73 -51.91 -11.96 -22.70
CA HIS A 73 -51.84 -13.23 -21.98
C HIS A 73 -53.20 -13.64 -21.34
N PRO A 74 -54.25 -13.86 -22.16
CA PRO A 74 -55.59 -14.16 -21.65
C PRO A 74 -55.64 -15.54 -20.94
N GLY A 75 -55.86 -15.51 -19.63
CA GLY A 75 -55.93 -16.70 -18.76
C GLY A 75 -54.63 -17.05 -18.03
N ASP A 76 -53.54 -16.31 -18.24
CA ASP A 76 -52.32 -16.48 -17.47
C ASP A 76 -52.40 -15.75 -16.12
N ARG A 77 -51.89 -16.41 -15.08
CA ARG A 77 -51.91 -15.90 -13.71
C ARG A 77 -50.69 -15.02 -13.43
N LEU A 78 -50.83 -13.71 -13.64
CA LEU A 78 -49.80 -12.74 -13.31
C LEU A 78 -49.59 -12.66 -11.80
N SER A 79 -48.32 -12.55 -11.38
CA SER A 79 -47.91 -12.46 -9.96
C SER A 79 -46.99 -11.26 -9.77
N LEU A 80 -47.41 -10.31 -8.94
CA LEU A 80 -46.71 -9.05 -8.69
C LEU A 80 -46.29 -8.98 -7.22
N GLN A 81 -45.03 -8.63 -6.99
CA GLN A 81 -44.42 -8.54 -5.66
C GLN A 81 -44.35 -7.07 -5.24
N LEU A 82 -45.01 -6.73 -4.13
CA LEU A 82 -45.24 -5.33 -3.75
C LEU A 82 -44.28 -4.87 -2.63
N PRO A 83 -43.77 -3.63 -2.68
CA PRO A 83 -43.04 -3.01 -1.56
C PRO A 83 -43.93 -2.87 -0.32
N ALA A 84 -43.32 -2.70 0.85
CA ALA A 84 -43.95 -2.93 2.17
C ALA A 84 -45.03 -1.90 2.62
N ALA A 85 -45.62 -1.13 1.70
CA ALA A 85 -46.54 -0.04 1.99
C ALA A 85 -47.35 0.35 0.71
N LEU A 86 -48.70 0.24 0.70
CA LEU A 86 -49.61 0.46 -0.47
C LEU A 86 -50.97 1.13 -0.09
N ASP A 87 -51.37 2.27 -0.69
CA ASP A 87 -52.32 3.33 -0.23
C ASP A 87 -53.75 3.24 -0.78
N ASP A 88 -54.66 3.88 -0.03
CA ASP A 88 -56.09 3.74 -0.26
C ASP A 88 -56.53 4.20 -1.67
N TRP A 89 -56.96 3.24 -2.48
CA TRP A 89 -57.44 3.47 -3.85
C TRP A 89 -58.99 3.56 -3.85
N PRO A 90 -59.65 4.31 -4.77
CA PRO A 90 -61.06 4.69 -4.65
C PRO A 90 -62.09 3.56 -4.45
N TRP A 91 -61.78 2.32 -4.85
CA TRP A 91 -62.66 1.15 -4.74
C TRP A 91 -62.70 0.53 -3.32
N GLU A 92 -61.77 0.85 -2.43
CA GLU A 92 -61.79 0.33 -1.05
C GLU A 92 -62.96 0.90 -0.21
N ARG A 93 -63.46 2.08 -0.57
CA ARG A 93 -64.69 2.65 0.01
C ARG A 93 -65.95 1.84 -0.33
N GLU A 94 -65.96 1.11 -1.45
CA GLU A 94 -67.08 0.26 -1.84
C GLU A 94 -66.99 -1.11 -1.16
N TRP A 95 -65.77 -1.65 -0.98
CA TRP A 95 -65.55 -2.86 -0.18
C TRP A 95 -65.92 -2.70 1.30
N THR A 96 -65.76 -1.52 1.90
CA THR A 96 -66.18 -1.29 3.29
C THR A 96 -67.71 -1.36 3.46
N GLN A 97 -68.49 -1.07 2.42
CA GLN A 97 -69.96 -1.18 2.47
C GLN A 97 -70.47 -2.63 2.35
N LEU A 98 -69.63 -3.57 1.92
CA LEU A 98 -69.97 -4.99 1.76
C LEU A 98 -69.72 -5.85 3.02
N GLY A 99 -69.27 -5.25 4.13
CA GLY A 99 -69.39 -5.84 5.47
C GLY A 99 -68.41 -6.97 5.83
N LEU A 100 -67.23 -7.05 5.20
CA LEU A 100 -66.21 -8.07 5.53
C LEU A 100 -65.10 -7.50 6.45
N PRO A 101 -64.64 -8.23 7.50
CA PRO A 101 -63.71 -7.68 8.50
C PRO A 101 -62.22 -7.90 8.15
N GLY A 102 -61.49 -6.82 7.89
CA GLY A 102 -60.03 -6.81 7.68
C GLY A 102 -59.45 -5.38 7.77
N ARG A 103 -58.17 -5.24 8.16
CA ARG A 103 -57.50 -3.93 8.38
C ARG A 103 -56.81 -3.40 7.11
N ALA A 104 -56.76 -2.07 6.98
CA ALA A 104 -56.10 -1.33 5.91
C ALA A 104 -54.55 -1.36 5.96
N ILE A 105 -53.94 -1.00 4.83
CA ILE A 105 -52.49 -0.92 4.53
C ILE A 105 -52.28 0.39 3.73
N THR A 106 -51.11 1.07 3.76
CA THR A 106 -50.90 2.40 3.09
C THR A 106 -49.50 2.63 2.42
N ARG A 107 -49.39 3.37 1.27
CA ARG A 107 -48.28 3.86 0.32
C ARG A 107 -48.26 3.60 -1.25
N TYR A 108 -47.17 3.92 -1.99
CA TYR A 108 -47.18 4.46 -3.38
C TYR A 108 -46.24 3.75 -4.39
N ILE A 109 -46.45 3.94 -5.72
CA ILE A 109 -45.41 3.90 -6.80
C ILE A 109 -45.71 4.95 -7.92
N THR A 110 -44.66 5.44 -8.61
CA THR A 110 -44.64 6.47 -9.69
C THR A 110 -44.45 5.84 -11.11
N ASP A 111 -44.17 6.49 -12.27
CA ASP A 111 -43.87 7.89 -12.66
C ASP A 111 -44.09 8.09 -14.19
N VAL A 112 -44.58 9.27 -14.65
CA VAL A 112 -44.44 9.80 -16.05
C VAL A 112 -44.57 11.34 -16.02
N GLY A 113 -43.73 12.06 -16.77
CA GLY A 113 -43.50 13.49 -16.56
C GLY A 113 -44.49 14.51 -17.15
N LEU A 114 -44.72 15.57 -16.35
CA LEU A 114 -45.21 16.94 -16.66
C LEU A 114 -46.67 17.11 -17.17
N PRO A 115 -47.36 18.25 -16.87
CA PRO A 115 -46.97 19.43 -16.09
C PRO A 115 -47.84 19.70 -14.82
N ASP A 116 -47.53 20.78 -14.10
CA ASP A 116 -48.22 21.37 -12.93
C ASP A 116 -49.61 20.81 -12.52
N ALA A 117 -49.65 19.93 -11.51
CA ALA A 117 -50.87 19.56 -10.81
C ALA A 117 -50.65 19.25 -9.30
N VAL A 118 -50.54 20.33 -8.52
CA VAL A 118 -50.89 20.43 -7.09
C VAL A 118 -50.22 19.44 -6.11
N ALA A 119 -49.21 19.95 -5.41
CA ALA A 119 -48.82 19.44 -4.10
C ALA A 119 -49.98 19.58 -3.09
N ALA A 120 -50.53 18.44 -2.64
CA ALA A 120 -51.63 18.35 -1.70
C ALA A 120 -51.27 17.62 -0.39
N ASP A 121 -50.01 17.73 0.08
CA ASP A 121 -49.68 17.63 1.52
C ASP A 121 -48.29 18.19 1.90
N ALA A 122 -47.83 19.21 1.17
CA ALA A 122 -46.71 20.02 1.65
C ALA A 122 -47.23 21.01 2.72
N PRO A 123 -46.68 21.04 3.96
CA PRO A 123 -46.95 22.14 4.87
C PRO A 123 -46.53 23.44 4.20
N ARG A 124 -47.51 24.31 4.00
CA ARG A 124 -47.31 25.57 3.27
C ARG A 124 -46.41 26.48 4.09
N LEU A 125 -45.24 26.81 3.54
CA LEU A 125 -44.59 28.07 3.84
C LEU A 125 -45.63 29.19 3.70
N VAL A 126 -45.75 30.04 4.71
CA VAL A 126 -46.62 31.21 4.65
C VAL A 126 -45.75 32.45 4.45
N VAL A 127 -45.86 33.10 3.29
CA VAL A 127 -45.32 34.45 3.07
C VAL A 127 -46.48 35.44 3.22
N THR A 128 -46.51 36.20 4.31
CA THR A 128 -47.62 37.12 4.63
C THR A 128 -47.14 38.55 4.86
N ARG A 129 -48.04 39.53 4.76
CA ARG A 129 -47.75 40.93 5.13
C ARG A 129 -47.71 41.09 6.64
N ALA A 130 -46.91 42.05 7.11
CA ALA A 130 -47.12 42.65 8.42
C ALA A 130 -48.53 43.27 8.46
N ALA A 131 -49.41 42.70 9.29
CA ALA A 131 -50.76 43.21 9.53
C ALA A 131 -50.80 43.96 10.86
N ASN A 132 -51.82 44.82 11.04
CA ASN A 132 -52.11 45.48 12.33
C ASN A 132 -52.05 44.49 13.50
N ALA A 133 -51.54 44.96 14.65
CA ALA A 133 -51.00 44.14 15.73
C ALA A 133 -51.79 42.86 16.13
N PRO A 134 -53.14 42.83 16.17
CA PRO A 134 -53.88 41.60 16.46
C PRO A 134 -53.67 40.48 15.42
N GLY A 135 -53.61 40.82 14.13
CA GLY A 135 -53.51 39.84 13.04
C GLY A 135 -52.14 39.17 12.92
N HIS A 136 -51.07 39.91 13.22
CA HIS A 136 -49.70 39.40 13.22
C HIS A 136 -49.51 38.27 14.25
N LEU A 137 -50.01 38.45 15.47
CA LEU A 137 -49.88 37.45 16.54
C LEU A 137 -50.69 36.18 16.26
N VAL A 138 -51.87 36.29 15.63
CA VAL A 138 -52.66 35.14 15.21
C VAL A 138 -51.93 34.32 14.13
N ALA A 139 -51.33 34.97 13.13
CA ALA A 139 -50.55 34.28 12.10
C ALA A 139 -49.32 33.56 12.68
N VAL A 140 -48.61 34.18 13.63
CA VAL A 140 -47.46 33.57 14.33
C VAL A 140 -47.90 32.36 15.16
N ALA A 141 -48.95 32.48 15.97
CA ALA A 141 -49.47 31.38 16.79
C ALA A 141 -49.99 30.22 15.92
N GLN A 142 -50.64 30.52 14.80
CA GLN A 142 -51.13 29.52 13.86
C GLN A 142 -49.98 28.80 13.14
N ALA A 143 -48.91 29.49 12.75
CA ALA A 143 -47.72 28.88 12.17
C ALA A 143 -46.96 28.00 13.18
N GLN A 144 -46.80 28.48 14.43
CA GLN A 144 -46.19 27.73 15.52
C GLN A 144 -46.98 26.45 15.85
N SER A 145 -48.30 26.54 16.02
CA SER A 145 -49.14 25.36 16.31
C SER A 145 -49.18 24.32 15.17
N GLN A 146 -48.77 24.70 13.95
CA GLN A 146 -48.68 23.81 12.79
C GLN A 146 -47.25 23.36 12.46
N GLY A 147 -46.23 23.79 13.22
CA GLY A 147 -44.83 23.47 12.94
C GLY A 147 -44.31 24.04 11.61
N ARG A 148 -44.78 25.23 11.19
CA ARG A 148 -44.49 25.80 9.86
C ARG A 148 -43.59 27.05 9.95
N PRO A 149 -42.63 27.24 9.03
CA PRO A 149 -41.94 28.51 8.88
C PRO A 149 -42.91 29.57 8.31
N LEU A 150 -42.89 30.75 8.91
CA LEU A 150 -43.67 31.93 8.55
C LEU A 150 -42.73 33.08 8.23
N VAL A 151 -42.74 33.56 6.98
CA VAL A 151 -42.01 34.76 6.55
C VAL A 151 -42.99 35.92 6.47
N VAL A 152 -42.83 36.90 7.37
CA VAL A 152 -43.60 38.13 7.37
C VAL A 152 -42.80 39.19 6.62
N VAL A 153 -43.34 39.73 5.52
CA VAL A 153 -42.71 40.81 4.74
C VAL A 153 -43.40 42.15 5.00
N ASP A 154 -42.72 43.25 4.66
CA ASP A 154 -43.27 44.61 4.76
C ASP A 154 -44.61 44.75 3.98
N GLU A 155 -45.52 45.58 4.50
CA GLU A 155 -46.86 45.81 3.95
C GLU A 155 -46.82 46.33 2.51
N GLN A 156 -45.79 47.11 2.18
CA GLN A 156 -45.58 47.72 0.87
C GLN A 156 -45.30 46.71 -0.26
N TRP A 157 -45.03 45.43 0.05
CA TRP A 157 -44.63 44.44 -0.96
C TRP A 157 -45.72 44.14 -2.01
N PRO A 158 -45.39 44.28 -3.31
CA PRO A 158 -46.20 43.81 -4.44
C PRO A 158 -46.59 42.32 -4.31
N PRO A 159 -47.81 41.93 -4.72
CA PRO A 159 -48.23 40.51 -4.70
C PRO A 159 -47.30 39.59 -5.49
N ALA A 160 -46.77 40.05 -6.64
CA ALA A 160 -45.88 39.27 -7.49
C ALA A 160 -44.56 38.90 -6.80
N GLN A 161 -43.91 39.86 -6.12
CA GLN A 161 -42.66 39.60 -5.37
C GLN A 161 -42.89 38.65 -4.18
N ARG A 162 -44.05 38.72 -3.52
CA ARG A 162 -44.41 37.78 -2.44
C ARG A 162 -44.63 36.37 -2.97
N SER A 163 -45.35 36.22 -4.09
CA SER A 163 -45.54 34.92 -4.73
C SER A 163 -44.23 34.34 -5.27
N LEU A 164 -43.32 35.18 -5.79
CA LEU A 164 -42.00 34.75 -6.25
C LEU A 164 -41.11 34.31 -5.08
N LEU A 165 -41.09 35.06 -3.97
CA LEU A 165 -40.39 34.67 -2.75
C LEU A 165 -40.93 33.34 -2.19
N GLU A 166 -42.25 33.17 -2.15
CA GLU A 166 -42.85 31.89 -1.73
C GLU A 166 -42.43 30.73 -2.65
N THR A 167 -42.38 30.96 -3.97
CA THR A 167 -41.94 29.95 -4.95
C THR A 167 -40.47 29.57 -4.79
N LEU A 168 -39.56 30.54 -4.61
CA LEU A 168 -38.12 30.28 -4.41
C LEU A 168 -37.85 29.48 -3.11
N LEU A 169 -38.66 29.71 -2.09
CA LEU A 169 -38.51 29.08 -0.77
C LEU A 169 -39.29 27.76 -0.60
N ARG A 170 -40.22 27.44 -1.51
CA ARG A 170 -41.05 26.22 -1.46
C ARG A 170 -40.28 24.91 -1.56
N SER A 171 -39.06 24.90 -2.09
CA SER A 171 -38.16 23.72 -2.11
C SER A 171 -37.32 23.57 -0.83
N HIS A 172 -37.23 24.62 0.00
CA HIS A 172 -36.27 24.71 1.11
C HIS A 172 -36.89 24.62 2.52
N TRP A 173 -38.22 24.51 2.64
CA TRP A 173 -38.94 24.58 3.94
C TRP A 173 -38.59 23.47 4.95
N ARG A 174 -38.01 22.35 4.50
CA ARG A 174 -37.75 21.15 5.33
C ARG A 174 -36.54 21.28 6.24
N ASP A 175 -35.66 22.25 6.02
CA ASP A 175 -34.44 22.41 6.80
C ASP A 175 -34.28 23.87 7.24
N PRO A 176 -34.27 24.16 8.56
CA PRO A 176 -34.19 25.53 9.07
C PRO A 176 -32.94 26.30 8.64
N LEU A 177 -31.79 25.61 8.48
CA LEU A 177 -30.52 26.26 8.16
C LEU A 177 -30.54 26.72 6.70
N TRP A 178 -30.91 25.81 5.79
CA TRP A 178 -31.00 26.08 4.36
C TRP A 178 -32.18 26.99 4.02
N PHE A 179 -33.28 26.95 4.79
CA PHE A 179 -34.37 27.91 4.65
C PHE A 179 -33.91 29.35 4.91
N SER A 180 -33.07 29.58 5.92
CA SER A 180 -32.53 30.92 6.21
C SER A 180 -31.57 31.43 5.11
N GLN A 181 -30.76 30.53 4.53
CA GLN A 181 -29.85 30.86 3.43
C GLN A 181 -30.60 31.09 2.11
N ALA A 182 -31.60 30.26 1.82
CA ALA A 182 -32.48 30.43 0.66
C ALA A 182 -33.29 31.73 0.77
N LEU A 183 -33.72 32.13 1.97
CA LEU A 183 -34.36 33.41 2.24
C LEU A 183 -33.40 34.58 1.92
N GLU A 184 -32.18 34.56 2.46
CA GLU A 184 -31.17 35.58 2.16
C GLU A 184 -30.83 35.65 0.66
N HIS A 185 -30.67 34.51 -0.01
CA HIS A 185 -30.39 34.45 -1.45
C HIS A 185 -31.56 34.95 -2.29
N SER A 186 -32.79 34.58 -1.94
CA SER A 186 -34.01 35.02 -2.64
C SER A 186 -34.24 36.54 -2.48
N LEU A 187 -33.95 37.10 -1.30
CA LEU A 187 -34.00 38.55 -1.08
C LEU A 187 -32.96 39.27 -1.94
N LYS A 188 -31.74 38.74 -2.04
CA LYS A 188 -30.69 39.28 -2.94
C LYS A 188 -31.10 39.20 -4.42
N GLN A 189 -31.68 38.09 -4.87
CA GLN A 189 -32.23 37.95 -6.23
C GLN A 189 -33.36 38.96 -6.52
N LEU A 190 -34.16 39.31 -5.51
CA LEU A 190 -35.23 40.31 -5.61
C LEU A 190 -34.75 41.76 -5.45
N GLY A 191 -33.46 41.97 -5.14
CA GLY A 191 -32.89 43.30 -4.89
C GLY A 191 -33.33 43.95 -3.57
N LEU A 192 -33.70 43.15 -2.57
CA LEU A 192 -34.30 43.62 -1.31
C LEU A 192 -33.37 43.36 -0.10
N PRO A 193 -33.33 44.27 0.90
CA PRO A 193 -32.47 44.13 2.07
C PRO A 193 -33.01 43.09 3.06
N LEU A 194 -32.12 42.52 3.88
CA LEU A 194 -32.42 41.39 4.79
C LEU A 194 -33.48 41.71 5.87
N ASP A 195 -33.61 42.97 6.26
CA ASP A 195 -34.56 43.47 7.26
C ASP A 195 -35.99 43.68 6.72
N SER A 196 -36.18 43.60 5.40
CA SER A 196 -37.49 43.71 4.74
C SER A 196 -38.44 42.52 5.00
N CYS A 197 -37.98 41.51 5.76
CA CYS A 197 -38.80 40.41 6.24
C CYS A 197 -38.40 39.91 7.65
N ARG A 198 -39.27 39.12 8.28
CA ARG A 198 -39.06 38.48 9.60
C ARG A 198 -39.51 37.02 9.56
N LEU A 199 -38.72 36.12 10.15
CA LEU A 199 -39.00 34.68 10.20
C LEU A 199 -39.49 34.25 11.58
N TYR A 200 -40.57 33.46 11.63
CA TYR A 200 -41.10 32.82 12.84
C TYR A 200 -41.36 31.32 12.61
N GLY A 201 -41.12 30.48 13.61
CA GLY A 201 -41.30 29.02 13.55
C GLY A 201 -40.29 28.27 14.42
N ASP A 202 -40.52 26.99 14.70
CA ASP A 202 -39.69 26.21 15.62
C ASP A 202 -38.40 25.67 14.98
N ALA A 203 -37.50 26.61 14.67
CA ALA A 203 -36.11 26.32 14.40
C ALA A 203 -35.28 26.18 15.70
N LYS A 204 -35.89 26.07 16.89
CA LYS A 204 -35.15 25.99 18.16
C LYS A 204 -34.93 24.55 18.60
N GLY A 205 -35.92 23.67 18.47
CA GLY A 205 -35.77 22.23 18.79
C GLY A 205 -34.97 21.41 17.77
N LEU A 206 -34.73 21.96 16.57
CA LEU A 206 -34.03 21.30 15.45
C LEU A 206 -32.59 21.79 15.24
N LEU A 207 -32.07 22.65 16.11
CA LEU A 207 -30.67 23.13 16.02
C LEU A 207 -29.66 22.21 16.68
N ASP A 208 -30.06 21.38 17.65
CA ASP A 208 -29.13 20.61 18.49
C ASP A 208 -28.45 19.42 17.77
N ASP A 209 -29.00 18.97 16.63
CA ASP A 209 -28.47 17.89 15.76
C ASP A 209 -27.70 18.43 14.51
N ALA A 210 -27.28 19.70 14.53
CA ALA A 210 -26.66 20.35 13.37
C ALA A 210 -25.15 20.06 13.23
N GLU A 211 -24.82 19.07 12.38
CA GLU A 211 -23.53 18.86 11.67
C GLU A 211 -22.25 19.05 12.50
N GLN A 212 -21.74 17.96 13.10
CA GLN A 212 -20.39 17.91 13.69
C GLN A 212 -19.30 17.97 12.60
N ALA A 213 -18.97 19.19 12.19
CA ALA A 213 -17.85 19.47 11.29
C ALA A 213 -16.63 19.99 12.08
N TRP A 214 -15.45 19.46 11.76
CA TRP A 214 -14.18 20.12 12.09
C TRP A 214 -13.98 21.27 11.12
N ARG A 215 -13.73 22.48 11.63
CA ARG A 215 -13.40 23.65 10.80
C ARG A 215 -12.25 24.45 11.40
N PRO A 216 -11.41 25.09 10.57
CA PRO A 216 -10.45 26.08 11.04
C PRO A 216 -11.22 27.33 11.53
N VAL A 217 -11.15 27.60 12.83
CA VAL A 217 -11.78 28.78 13.45
C VAL A 217 -10.69 29.57 14.15
N THR A 218 -10.85 30.91 14.17
CA THR A 218 -10.05 31.78 15.04
C THR A 218 -10.94 32.34 16.14
N ALA A 219 -10.57 32.03 17.39
CA ALA A 219 -11.21 32.56 18.58
C ALA A 219 -10.46 33.83 19.04
N LEU A 220 -11.22 34.84 19.42
CA LEU A 220 -10.77 36.13 19.91
C LEU A 220 -11.44 36.37 21.26
N SER A 221 -10.65 36.39 22.33
CA SER A 221 -11.11 36.59 23.71
C SER A 221 -10.79 38.01 24.19
N ILE A 222 -11.78 38.71 24.74
CA ILE A 222 -11.69 40.13 25.16
C ILE A 222 -11.91 40.24 26.67
N ASP A 223 -11.03 40.94 27.37
CA ASP A 223 -11.16 41.32 28.79
C ASP A 223 -11.35 42.82 28.90
N LEU A 224 -12.27 43.29 29.75
CA LEU A 224 -12.32 44.70 30.14
C LEU A 224 -11.48 44.88 31.40
N VAL A 225 -10.46 45.75 31.33
CA VAL A 225 -9.56 45.99 32.46
C VAL A 225 -10.29 46.77 33.56
N ASP A 226 -10.08 46.38 34.80
CA ASP A 226 -10.60 47.04 36.01
C ASP A 226 -12.13 47.21 36.06
N SER A 227 -12.88 46.24 35.52
CA SER A 227 -14.35 46.21 35.57
C SER A 227 -14.93 46.34 36.99
N THR A 228 -14.38 45.63 37.98
CA THR A 228 -14.86 45.68 39.38
C THR A 228 -14.57 47.03 40.08
N PRO A 229 -13.38 47.65 39.94
CA PRO A 229 -13.18 49.06 40.31
C PRO A 229 -14.11 50.05 39.59
N LEU A 230 -14.46 49.81 38.33
CA LEU A 230 -15.41 50.64 37.57
C LEU A 230 -16.80 50.65 38.21
N VAL A 231 -17.31 49.48 38.63
CA VAL A 231 -18.59 49.33 39.38
C VAL A 231 -18.60 50.16 40.67
N ASN A 232 -17.47 50.20 41.38
CA ASN A 232 -17.36 50.87 42.67
C ASN A 232 -17.12 52.39 42.57
N SER A 233 -16.70 52.89 41.40
CA SER A 233 -16.40 54.30 41.17
C SER A 233 -17.48 55.04 40.37
N GLU A 234 -18.22 54.34 39.51
CA GLU A 234 -19.38 54.87 38.80
C GLU A 234 -20.70 54.52 39.51
N LYS A 235 -21.61 55.49 39.64
CA LYS A 235 -23.00 55.20 40.07
C LYS A 235 -23.65 54.24 39.06
N GLY A 236 -24.45 53.27 39.52
CA GLY A 236 -24.92 52.14 38.71
C GLY A 236 -25.57 52.47 37.35
N GLU A 237 -26.24 53.62 37.19
CA GLU A 237 -26.75 54.08 35.88
C GLU A 237 -25.64 54.40 34.88
N ARG A 238 -24.54 55.04 35.32
CA ARG A 238 -23.38 55.34 34.46
C ARG A 238 -22.65 54.07 34.09
N TYR A 239 -22.36 53.21 35.07
CA TYR A 239 -21.76 51.89 34.79
C TYR A 239 -22.58 51.09 33.78
N GLY A 240 -23.92 51.07 33.91
CA GLY A 240 -24.81 50.44 32.94
C GLY A 240 -24.73 51.04 31.53
N GLN A 241 -24.62 52.36 31.40
CA GLN A 241 -24.42 53.04 30.11
C GLN A 241 -23.05 52.74 29.50
N THR A 242 -21.99 52.78 30.30
CA THR A 242 -20.61 52.43 29.91
C THR A 242 -20.52 51.00 29.40
N MET A 243 -21.13 50.03 30.12
CA MET A 243 -21.18 48.63 29.70
C MET A 243 -22.02 48.41 28.44
N GLN A 244 -23.16 49.10 28.29
CA GLN A 244 -23.95 49.04 27.04
C GLN A 244 -23.17 49.59 25.84
N ALA A 245 -22.39 50.65 26.01
CA ALA A 245 -21.52 51.19 24.96
C ALA A 245 -20.40 50.18 24.59
N TYR A 246 -19.75 49.59 25.59
CA TYR A 246 -18.74 48.54 25.41
C TYR A 246 -19.29 47.33 24.63
N TYR A 247 -20.39 46.73 25.08
CA TYR A 247 -20.98 45.56 24.40
C TYR A 247 -21.44 45.88 22.97
N ARG A 248 -21.96 47.10 22.74
CA ARG A 248 -22.37 47.55 21.40
C ARG A 248 -21.15 47.67 20.47
N HIS A 249 -20.09 48.35 20.89
CA HIS A 249 -18.89 48.50 20.07
C HIS A 249 -18.15 47.19 19.82
N CYS A 250 -18.08 46.30 20.83
CA CYS A 250 -17.54 44.95 20.65
C CYS A 250 -18.30 44.19 19.57
N ARG A 251 -19.65 44.27 19.59
CA ARG A 251 -20.51 43.65 18.58
C ARG A 251 -20.29 44.29 17.20
N GLU A 252 -20.42 45.60 17.08
CA GLU A 252 -20.29 46.35 15.82
C GLU A 252 -18.97 46.07 15.10
N VAL A 253 -17.83 46.10 15.81
CA VAL A 253 -16.52 45.86 15.20
C VAL A 253 -16.33 44.38 14.84
N THR A 254 -16.83 43.45 15.66
CA THR A 254 -16.75 42.01 15.38
C THR A 254 -17.58 41.64 14.16
N GLU A 255 -18.84 42.09 14.09
CA GLU A 255 -19.76 41.85 12.96
C GLU A 255 -19.27 42.55 11.67
N HIS A 256 -18.64 43.73 11.77
CA HIS A 256 -18.03 44.43 10.64
C HIS A 256 -16.92 43.61 9.96
N PHE A 257 -16.12 42.86 10.72
CA PHE A 257 -15.12 41.93 10.19
C PHE A 257 -15.66 40.48 10.03
N HIS A 258 -16.98 40.33 10.01
CA HIS A 258 -17.70 39.06 9.82
C HIS A 258 -17.42 37.98 10.87
N GLY A 259 -17.00 38.39 12.07
CA GLY A 259 -16.99 37.53 13.25
C GLY A 259 -18.36 37.46 13.92
N THR A 260 -18.55 36.46 14.77
CA THR A 260 -19.74 36.30 15.62
C THR A 260 -19.35 36.50 17.08
N LEU A 261 -19.97 37.48 17.75
CA LEU A 261 -19.74 37.74 19.17
C LEU A 261 -20.69 36.88 20.04
N GLU A 262 -20.12 36.04 20.89
CA GLU A 262 -20.81 35.33 21.97
C GLU A 262 -20.84 36.20 23.23
N MET A 263 -22.04 36.45 23.75
CA MET A 263 -22.26 37.20 24.98
C MET A 263 -22.54 36.21 26.13
N PRO A 264 -21.68 36.14 27.16
CA PRO A 264 -21.79 35.14 28.22
C PRO A 264 -22.90 35.47 29.22
N GLN A 265 -23.35 34.44 29.95
CA GLN A 265 -24.15 34.56 31.17
C GLN A 265 -23.23 34.46 32.41
N GLY A 266 -22.21 35.31 32.54
CA GLY A 266 -21.26 35.27 33.65
C GLY A 266 -20.09 36.25 33.54
N ASP A 267 -19.24 36.27 34.57
CA ASP A 267 -18.10 37.21 34.75
C ASP A 267 -16.88 36.96 33.84
N ASP A 268 -16.86 35.86 33.09
CA ASP A 268 -15.78 35.59 32.12
C ASP A 268 -15.97 36.44 30.85
N GLY A 269 -14.87 36.98 30.32
CA GLY A 269 -14.88 37.97 29.24
C GLY A 269 -15.48 37.51 27.90
N LEU A 270 -15.73 38.48 27.01
CA LEU A 270 -16.38 38.23 25.71
C LEU A 270 -15.54 37.31 24.82
N MET A 271 -16.22 36.43 24.07
CA MET A 271 -15.64 35.61 23.01
C MET A 271 -16.20 36.01 21.66
N ALA A 272 -15.34 36.08 20.64
CA ALA A 272 -15.72 36.26 19.25
C ALA A 272 -15.08 35.16 18.38
N TYR A 273 -15.85 34.61 17.45
CA TYR A 273 -15.38 33.56 16.54
C TYR A 273 -15.39 34.04 15.10
N PHE A 274 -14.31 33.78 14.38
CA PHE A 274 -14.15 34.08 12.96
C PHE A 274 -13.98 32.76 12.20
N GLY A 275 -14.76 32.57 11.14
CA GLY A 275 -14.95 31.26 10.50
C GLY A 275 -16.13 30.44 11.04
N PHE A 276 -16.94 31.02 11.95
CA PHE A 276 -18.10 30.38 12.57
C PHE A 276 -19.21 31.41 12.89
N PRO A 277 -20.52 31.12 12.68
CA PRO A 277 -21.13 29.91 12.10
C PRO A 277 -21.03 29.81 10.57
N ARG A 278 -20.69 30.92 9.90
CA ARG A 278 -20.32 30.94 8.48
C ARG A 278 -18.81 30.83 8.38
N ALA A 279 -18.31 30.01 7.46
CA ALA A 279 -16.89 30.06 7.10
C ALA A 279 -16.59 31.46 6.52
N VAL A 280 -15.44 32.02 6.88
CA VAL A 280 -15.03 33.35 6.43
C VAL A 280 -13.57 33.30 6.05
N GLU A 281 -13.28 33.72 4.82
CA GLU A 281 -11.95 33.69 4.26
C GLU A 281 -11.02 34.67 4.98
N GLY A 282 -9.79 34.22 5.28
CA GLY A 282 -8.86 34.97 6.13
C GLY A 282 -9.35 35.14 7.58
N ALA A 283 -10.05 34.16 8.16
CA ALA A 283 -10.60 34.22 9.53
C ALA A 283 -9.60 34.75 10.58
N ALA A 284 -8.33 34.33 10.53
CA ALA A 284 -7.28 34.82 11.42
C ALA A 284 -6.92 36.30 11.16
N LYS A 285 -6.80 36.70 9.89
CA LYS A 285 -6.60 38.09 9.45
C LYS A 285 -7.76 38.99 9.90
N ARG A 286 -9.01 38.54 9.75
CA ARG A 286 -10.21 39.27 10.20
C ARG A 286 -10.29 39.36 11.72
N ALA A 287 -9.92 38.30 12.45
CA ALA A 287 -9.79 38.34 13.89
C ALA A 287 -8.71 39.33 14.37
N LEU A 288 -7.52 39.35 13.76
CA LEU A 288 -6.48 40.34 14.09
C LEU A 288 -6.90 41.77 13.72
N MET A 289 -7.57 41.98 12.58
CA MET A 289 -8.09 43.29 12.20
C MET A 289 -9.18 43.78 13.15
N ALA A 290 -10.08 42.88 13.59
CA ALA A 290 -11.08 43.17 14.62
C ALA A 290 -10.42 43.47 15.97
N ALA A 291 -9.45 42.66 16.40
CA ALA A 291 -8.70 42.88 17.65
C ALA A 291 -7.97 44.25 17.63
N TRP A 292 -7.29 44.56 16.52
CA TRP A 292 -6.61 45.84 16.30
C TRP A 292 -7.60 46.99 16.39
N ARG A 293 -8.72 46.90 15.65
CA ARG A 293 -9.75 47.94 15.65
C ARG A 293 -10.39 48.12 17.01
N LEU A 294 -10.71 47.04 17.73
CA LEU A 294 -11.24 47.05 19.10
C LEU A 294 -10.30 47.72 20.08
N SER A 295 -8.99 47.39 20.03
CA SER A 295 -7.99 48.01 20.90
C SER A 295 -7.92 49.52 20.70
N GLN A 296 -8.05 50.00 19.44
CA GLN A 296 -8.02 51.43 19.12
C GLN A 296 -9.33 52.16 19.42
N THR A 297 -10.50 51.54 19.19
CA THR A 297 -11.80 52.22 19.38
C THR A 297 -12.19 52.29 20.85
N LEU A 298 -11.95 51.24 21.62
CA LEU A 298 -12.29 51.21 23.05
C LEU A 298 -11.37 52.12 23.87
N ASP A 299 -10.09 52.24 23.50
CA ASP A 299 -9.17 53.17 24.16
C ASP A 299 -9.61 54.64 24.03
N ARG A 300 -10.18 55.01 22.87
CA ARG A 300 -10.76 56.35 22.64
C ARG A 300 -12.01 56.61 23.49
N LEU A 301 -12.66 55.56 24.01
CA LEU A 301 -13.75 55.65 24.98
C LEU A 301 -13.25 55.63 26.44
N GLY A 302 -11.93 55.64 26.66
CA GLY A 302 -11.31 55.53 27.99
C GLY A 302 -11.29 54.10 28.55
N LEU A 303 -11.66 53.09 27.74
CA LEU A 303 -11.75 51.70 28.16
C LEU A 303 -10.57 50.89 27.63
N LYS A 304 -9.72 50.40 28.53
CA LYS A 304 -8.62 49.49 28.16
C LYS A 304 -9.12 48.05 28.14
N VAL A 305 -8.76 47.32 27.07
CA VAL A 305 -9.04 45.88 26.95
C VAL A 305 -7.77 45.05 26.85
N ARG A 306 -7.83 43.79 27.27
CA ARG A 306 -6.84 42.77 26.93
C ARG A 306 -7.44 41.86 25.86
N ILE A 307 -6.71 41.55 24.80
CA ILE A 307 -7.22 40.66 23.74
C ILE A 307 -6.25 39.49 23.54
N GLY A 308 -6.80 38.28 23.50
CA GLY A 308 -6.07 37.05 23.14
C GLY A 308 -6.66 36.42 21.88
N VAL A 309 -5.81 36.01 20.94
CA VAL A 309 -6.23 35.41 19.66
C VAL A 309 -5.55 34.07 19.46
N ALA A 310 -6.33 33.03 19.13
CA ALA A 310 -5.81 31.71 18.77
C ALA A 310 -6.62 31.07 17.63
N SER A 311 -5.92 30.36 16.76
CA SER A 311 -6.49 29.70 15.58
C SER A 311 -6.22 28.21 15.65
N GLY A 312 -7.26 27.40 15.45
CA GLY A 312 -7.16 25.94 15.55
C GLY A 312 -8.23 25.22 14.74
N GLU A 313 -8.20 23.90 14.78
CA GLU A 313 -9.32 23.08 14.32
C GLU A 313 -10.27 22.88 15.52
N VAL A 314 -11.51 23.31 15.36
CA VAL A 314 -12.54 23.17 16.41
C VAL A 314 -13.69 22.35 15.86
N ALA A 315 -14.26 21.51 16.71
CA ALA A 315 -15.53 20.85 16.45
C ALA A 315 -16.66 21.86 16.67
N ILE A 316 -17.62 21.88 15.74
CA ILE A 316 -18.75 22.80 15.77
C ILE A 316 -20.04 22.02 16.04
N ASN A 317 -20.94 22.60 16.84
CA ASN A 317 -22.34 22.17 16.92
C ASN A 317 -23.26 23.36 17.20
N ALA A 318 -24.39 23.48 16.49
CA ALA A 318 -25.60 24.27 16.80
C ALA A 318 -25.51 25.81 17.00
N ARG A 319 -24.34 26.36 17.40
CA ARG A 319 -23.93 27.76 17.68
C ARG A 319 -22.71 27.84 18.64
N LEU A 320 -22.11 26.70 19.01
CA LEU A 320 -20.97 26.59 19.91
C LEU A 320 -19.76 25.98 19.19
N ALA A 321 -18.57 26.44 19.57
CA ALA A 321 -17.28 25.95 19.08
C ALA A 321 -16.51 25.27 20.22
N TYR A 322 -16.10 24.02 20.00
CA TYR A 322 -15.43 23.18 20.97
C TYR A 322 -14.04 22.80 20.48
N GLY A 323 -12.99 23.18 21.21
CA GLY A 323 -11.62 22.82 20.86
C GLY A 323 -10.61 23.41 21.83
N ALA A 324 -9.43 22.79 21.89
CA ALA A 324 -8.35 23.25 22.75
C ALA A 324 -7.97 24.71 22.45
N ASP A 325 -7.97 25.12 21.17
CA ASP A 325 -7.59 26.47 20.75
C ASP A 325 -8.59 27.56 21.15
N VAL A 326 -9.86 27.23 21.42
CA VAL A 326 -10.83 28.18 22.00
C VAL A 326 -10.39 28.60 23.40
N HIS A 327 -9.97 27.63 24.21
CA HIS A 327 -9.41 27.90 25.54
C HIS A 327 -8.02 28.54 25.45
N LEU A 328 -7.24 28.26 24.39
CA LEU A 328 -5.92 28.88 24.17
C LEU A 328 -6.05 30.40 23.93
N ALA A 329 -7.08 30.87 23.24
CA ALA A 329 -7.35 32.31 23.08
C ALA A 329 -7.57 33.02 24.43
N ALA A 330 -8.34 32.38 25.33
CA ALA A 330 -8.53 32.89 26.70
C ALA A 330 -7.23 32.91 27.51
N ARG A 331 -6.36 31.90 27.34
CA ARG A 331 -5.05 31.85 28.02
C ARG A 331 -4.06 32.87 27.44
N ALA A 332 -4.03 33.08 26.13
CA ALA A 332 -3.23 34.14 25.51
C ALA A 332 -3.61 35.53 26.05
N ARG A 333 -4.91 35.78 26.25
CA ARG A 333 -5.45 37.01 26.84
C ARG A 333 -4.97 37.26 28.28
N GLU A 334 -4.81 36.22 29.10
CA GLU A 334 -4.30 36.32 30.48
C GLU A 334 -2.86 36.86 30.53
N HIS A 335 -2.08 36.73 29.46
CA HIS A 335 -0.72 37.27 29.34
C HIS A 335 -0.64 38.68 28.72
N ALA A 336 -1.75 39.26 28.27
CA ALA A 336 -1.77 40.59 27.66
C ALA A 336 -1.84 41.71 28.71
N GLN A 337 -1.04 42.77 28.53
CA GLN A 337 -1.18 44.00 29.30
C GLN A 337 -2.36 44.86 28.78
N PRO A 338 -2.89 45.82 29.55
CA PRO A 338 -3.96 46.72 29.10
C PRO A 338 -3.65 47.39 27.75
N GLY A 339 -4.51 47.19 26.76
CA GLY A 339 -4.36 47.68 25.38
C GLY A 339 -3.57 46.76 24.44
N GLN A 340 -3.05 45.62 24.91
CA GLN A 340 -2.30 44.67 24.06
C GLN A 340 -3.19 43.57 23.48
N ILE A 341 -2.78 43.10 22.29
CA ILE A 341 -3.33 41.95 21.58
C ILE A 341 -2.24 40.89 21.54
N VAL A 342 -2.46 39.78 22.23
CA VAL A 342 -1.53 38.64 22.30
C VAL A 342 -2.05 37.50 21.44
N VAL A 343 -1.16 36.90 20.67
CA VAL A 343 -1.46 35.97 19.57
C VAL A 343 -0.75 34.64 19.80
N ALA A 344 -1.50 33.54 19.71
CA ALA A 344 -0.99 32.18 19.85
C ALA A 344 -0.22 31.72 18.59
N PRO A 345 0.77 30.82 18.71
CA PRO A 345 1.69 30.50 17.61
C PRO A 345 1.01 29.92 16.37
N ALA A 346 -0.07 29.14 16.52
CA ALA A 346 -0.84 28.56 15.42
C ALA A 346 -1.57 29.60 14.54
N THR A 347 -1.71 30.85 15.02
CA THR A 347 -2.30 31.96 14.26
C THR A 347 -1.29 32.64 13.31
N LEU A 348 0.01 32.63 13.61
CA LEU A 348 1.03 33.30 12.79
C LEU A 348 1.10 32.84 11.33
N PRO A 349 1.14 31.53 10.99
CA PRO A 349 1.15 31.10 9.59
C PRO A 349 -0.17 31.36 8.85
N ARG A 350 -1.21 31.87 9.54
CA ARG A 350 -2.55 32.14 9.00
C ARG A 350 -2.84 33.64 8.79
N VAL A 351 -1.85 34.51 9.02
CA VAL A 351 -1.99 35.97 8.89
C VAL A 351 -0.88 36.52 7.99
N GLY A 352 -1.24 37.47 7.13
CA GLY A 352 -0.32 38.00 6.10
C GLY A 352 0.66 39.05 6.62
N PRO A 353 1.65 39.44 5.78
CA PRO A 353 2.70 40.41 6.13
C PRO A 353 2.17 41.82 6.37
N GLU A 354 0.89 42.08 6.11
CA GLU A 354 0.21 43.26 6.60
C GLU A 354 0.28 43.43 8.13
N PHE A 355 0.35 42.36 8.92
CA PHE A 355 0.37 42.42 10.39
C PHE A 355 1.79 42.32 10.95
N VAL A 356 2.27 43.36 11.64
CA VAL A 356 3.58 43.35 12.30
C VAL A 356 3.47 42.70 13.69
N LEU A 357 4.19 41.60 13.93
CA LEU A 357 4.06 40.76 15.13
C LEU A 357 5.42 40.52 15.80
N ASP A 358 5.56 40.96 17.05
CA ASP A 358 6.76 40.74 17.88
C ASP A 358 6.60 39.51 18.79
N ILE A 359 7.70 38.92 19.26
CA ILE A 359 7.68 37.94 20.35
C ILE A 359 7.32 38.66 21.66
N HIS A 360 6.24 38.21 22.31
CA HIS A 360 5.77 38.75 23.60
C HIS A 360 6.43 38.03 24.78
N ALA A 361 6.47 36.68 24.73
CA ALA A 361 7.12 35.85 25.73
C ALA A 361 7.41 34.44 25.16
N GLN A 362 8.54 33.84 25.54
CA GLN A 362 8.95 32.48 25.17
C GLN A 362 8.71 31.49 26.33
N ASP A 363 8.55 30.20 26.00
CA ASP A 363 8.36 29.09 26.94
C ASP A 363 7.35 29.35 28.08
N VAL A 364 6.23 29.99 27.73
CA VAL A 364 5.14 30.30 28.67
C VAL A 364 4.34 29.01 28.95
N PRO A 365 4.29 28.51 30.19
CA PRO A 365 3.52 27.30 30.52
C PRO A 365 2.02 27.61 30.50
N ILE A 366 1.29 26.97 29.57
CA ILE A 366 -0.15 27.20 29.42
C ILE A 366 -0.93 26.31 30.39
N LYS A 367 -1.54 26.94 31.40
CA LYS A 367 -2.33 26.28 32.45
C LYS A 367 -3.42 25.37 31.83
N GLY A 368 -3.34 24.08 32.14
CA GLY A 368 -4.31 23.06 31.70
C GLY A 368 -3.92 22.29 30.43
N PHE A 369 -2.87 22.70 29.70
CA PHE A 369 -2.48 22.06 28.43
C PHE A 369 -1.23 21.18 28.54
N GLY A 370 -0.45 21.30 29.62
CA GLY A 370 0.79 20.54 29.80
C GLY A 370 1.95 20.94 28.87
N ILE A 371 1.77 21.98 28.06
CA ILE A 371 2.75 22.52 27.11
C ILE A 371 3.25 23.90 27.56
N SER A 372 4.49 24.21 27.18
CA SER A 372 5.02 25.58 27.18
C SER A 372 5.10 26.08 25.75
N THR A 373 4.81 27.36 25.50
CA THR A 373 4.74 27.89 24.13
C THR A 373 5.18 29.36 24.04
N THR A 374 5.48 29.82 22.82
CA THR A 374 5.84 31.22 22.56
C THR A 374 4.59 32.00 22.16
N LEU A 375 4.32 33.10 22.86
CA LEU A 375 3.25 34.05 22.56
C LEU A 375 3.81 35.28 21.84
N TYR A 376 2.99 35.87 20.96
CA TYR A 376 3.36 37.01 20.12
C TYR A 376 2.44 38.21 20.39
N ARG A 377 2.84 39.42 20.01
CA ARG A 377 2.06 40.65 20.19
C ARG A 377 1.93 41.40 18.88
N LEU A 378 0.70 41.79 18.51
CA LEU A 378 0.43 42.60 17.32
C LEU A 378 0.84 44.06 17.54
N THR A 379 1.46 44.69 16.52
CA THR A 379 2.04 46.04 16.61
C THR A 379 1.69 47.00 15.46
N ASP A 380 1.35 46.55 14.24
CA ASP A 380 0.88 47.45 13.14
C ASP A 380 0.13 46.70 12.01
N VAL A 381 -0.57 47.43 11.09
CA VAL A 381 -1.39 46.88 9.97
C VAL A 381 -1.38 47.70 8.65
N VAL A 382 -1.17 47.07 7.46
CA VAL A 382 -1.05 47.75 6.12
C VAL A 382 -1.93 47.11 4.99
N ALA A 383 -2.43 47.85 3.97
CA ALA A 383 -3.44 47.35 2.98
C ALA A 383 -3.33 47.85 1.49
N LEU A 384 -3.74 47.03 0.48
CA LEU A 384 -3.86 47.31 -0.99
C LEU A 384 -4.77 46.24 -1.71
N GLN A 385 -5.37 46.48 -2.91
CA GLN A 385 -6.50 45.70 -3.54
C GLN A 385 -6.13 44.68 -4.71
N GLY A 386 -6.94 44.41 -5.80
CA GLY A 386 -6.76 43.27 -6.78
C GLY A 386 -7.19 43.34 -8.32
N VAL A 387 -7.65 42.19 -8.93
CA VAL A 387 -8.10 41.73 -10.35
C VAL A 387 -7.16 41.02 -11.41
N VAL A 388 -7.48 39.73 -11.74
CA VAL A 388 -8.16 39.13 -12.97
C VAL A 388 -7.60 39.21 -14.43
N HIS A 389 -7.65 38.21 -15.37
CA HIS A 389 -8.47 36.96 -15.62
C HIS A 389 -7.82 35.91 -16.62
N GLY A 390 -7.86 34.57 -16.41
CA GLY A 390 -7.90 33.53 -17.52
C GLY A 390 -7.38 32.06 -17.32
N GLY A 391 -7.46 31.21 -18.37
CA GLY A 391 -7.17 29.76 -18.30
C GLY A 391 -6.53 29.09 -19.53
N ALA A 392 -5.99 27.87 -19.32
CA ALA A 392 -5.38 26.93 -20.31
C ALA A 392 -4.15 27.44 -21.11
N HIS A 393 -2.97 27.35 -20.49
CA HIS A 393 -1.70 27.97 -20.92
C HIS A 393 -0.70 27.04 -21.65
N ARG A 394 0.21 27.63 -22.45
CA ARG A 394 1.43 26.97 -22.96
C ARG A 394 2.40 26.55 -21.86
N PHE A 395 3.35 25.68 -22.18
CA PHE A 395 4.42 25.30 -21.25
C PHE A 395 5.43 26.46 -21.07
N VAL A 396 5.64 26.87 -19.82
CA VAL A 396 6.39 28.08 -19.46
C VAL A 396 7.46 27.77 -18.42
N GLY A 397 8.57 28.52 -18.46
CA GLY A 397 9.51 28.62 -17.34
C GLY A 397 10.45 27.45 -17.09
N ARG A 398 10.29 26.33 -17.81
CA ARG A 398 11.04 25.08 -17.63
C ARG A 398 11.88 24.69 -18.86
N GLY A 399 12.25 25.69 -19.67
CA GLY A 399 12.99 25.48 -20.91
C GLY A 399 14.38 24.87 -20.70
N GLN A 400 15.07 25.23 -19.61
CA GLN A 400 16.41 24.69 -19.30
C GLN A 400 16.32 23.23 -18.84
N GLU A 401 15.32 22.89 -18.04
CA GLU A 401 15.07 21.52 -17.58
C GLU A 401 14.65 20.60 -18.74
N LEU A 402 13.75 21.06 -19.60
CA LEU A 402 13.34 20.32 -20.80
C LEU A 402 14.49 20.19 -21.82
N HIS A 403 15.31 21.23 -21.98
CA HIS A 403 16.52 21.16 -22.80
C HIS A 403 17.55 20.19 -22.23
N THR A 404 17.69 20.13 -20.89
CA THR A 404 18.55 19.14 -20.23
C THR A 404 18.08 17.73 -20.52
N LEU A 405 16.80 17.41 -20.34
CA LEU A 405 16.24 16.09 -20.70
C LEU A 405 16.41 15.78 -22.19
N SER A 406 16.28 16.78 -23.07
CA SER A 406 16.50 16.64 -24.51
C SER A 406 17.97 16.36 -24.86
N ARG A 407 18.92 17.01 -24.17
CA ARG A 407 20.37 16.74 -24.31
C ARG A 407 20.71 15.30 -23.90
N LEU A 408 20.15 14.82 -22.79
CA LEU A 408 20.34 13.42 -22.38
C LEU A 408 19.79 12.43 -23.41
N LEU A 409 18.72 12.79 -24.10
CA LEU A 409 18.15 11.99 -25.19
C LEU A 409 19.06 11.94 -26.43
N ASP A 410 19.79 13.01 -26.71
CA ASP A 410 20.76 13.08 -27.81
C ASP A 410 22.08 12.36 -27.44
N GLU A 411 22.55 12.48 -26.19
CA GLU A 411 23.73 11.76 -25.67
C GLU A 411 23.49 10.24 -25.63
N ALA A 412 22.30 9.80 -25.22
CA ALA A 412 21.87 8.40 -25.23
C ALA A 412 21.94 7.69 -26.59
N GLN A 413 22.14 8.43 -27.68
CA GLN A 413 22.40 7.83 -28.99
C GLN A 413 23.79 7.19 -29.09
N HIS A 414 24.76 7.70 -28.30
CA HIS A 414 26.18 7.39 -28.43
C HIS A 414 26.82 6.83 -27.14
N SER A 415 26.29 7.18 -25.96
CA SER A 415 26.82 6.77 -24.65
C SER A 415 26.02 5.66 -23.93
N GLY A 416 24.98 5.13 -24.57
CA GLY A 416 24.06 4.15 -23.97
C GLY A 416 22.98 4.78 -23.05
N PRO A 417 22.15 3.94 -22.39
CA PRO A 417 20.95 4.40 -21.69
C PRO A 417 21.24 5.43 -20.59
N GLN A 418 20.68 6.63 -20.71
CA GLN A 418 20.81 7.70 -19.72
C GLN A 418 19.71 7.63 -18.66
N TRP A 419 20.06 7.97 -17.41
CA TRP A 419 19.14 7.98 -16.29
C TRP A 419 19.06 9.38 -15.69
N CYS A 420 17.85 9.89 -15.49
CA CYS A 420 17.60 11.21 -14.90
C CYS A 420 16.60 11.11 -13.74
N LEU A 421 16.91 11.74 -12.62
CA LEU A 421 16.06 11.83 -11.44
C LEU A 421 15.53 13.25 -11.29
N VAL A 422 14.25 13.47 -11.58
CA VAL A 422 13.56 14.75 -11.47
C VAL A 422 12.91 14.85 -10.10
N ARG A 423 13.43 15.74 -9.25
CA ARG A 423 12.95 15.97 -7.89
C ARG A 423 12.27 17.32 -7.76
N GLY A 424 11.34 17.44 -6.83
CA GLY A 424 10.63 18.68 -6.55
C GLY A 424 9.44 18.46 -5.62
N GLU A 425 8.94 19.51 -5.01
CA GLU A 425 7.78 19.42 -4.12
C GLU A 425 6.48 19.21 -4.89
N ALA A 426 5.37 19.05 -4.16
CA ALA A 426 4.04 18.98 -4.76
C ALA A 426 3.70 20.35 -5.40
N GLY A 427 3.00 20.37 -6.52
CA GLY A 427 2.62 21.60 -7.22
C GLY A 427 3.71 22.24 -8.12
N LEU A 428 5.01 21.93 -7.98
CA LEU A 428 6.11 22.55 -8.76
C LEU A 428 6.14 22.26 -10.29
N GLY A 429 5.18 21.49 -10.81
CA GLY A 429 5.06 21.19 -12.24
C GLY A 429 5.79 19.92 -12.74
N LYS A 430 6.28 19.04 -11.85
CA LYS A 430 6.97 17.77 -12.22
C LYS A 430 6.26 16.99 -13.34
N SER A 431 5.00 16.60 -13.12
CA SER A 431 4.23 15.80 -14.07
C SER A 431 3.90 16.54 -15.37
N ARG A 432 3.95 17.89 -15.38
CA ARG A 432 3.85 18.69 -16.62
C ARG A 432 5.17 18.63 -17.39
N LEU A 433 6.32 18.85 -16.76
CA LEU A 433 7.64 18.69 -17.40
C LEU A 433 7.81 17.28 -18.00
N LEU A 434 7.41 16.24 -17.27
CA LEU A 434 7.46 14.86 -17.78
C LEU A 434 6.52 14.64 -18.97
N ALA A 435 5.31 15.21 -18.96
CA ALA A 435 4.37 15.11 -20.09
C ALA A 435 4.88 15.83 -21.35
N GLU A 436 5.47 17.02 -21.20
CA GLU A 436 6.09 17.77 -22.31
C GLU A 436 7.31 17.03 -22.86
N PHE A 437 8.14 16.43 -21.99
CA PHE A 437 9.23 15.56 -22.44
C PHE A 437 8.72 14.34 -23.20
N SER A 438 7.65 13.67 -22.72
CA SER A 438 7.00 12.59 -23.48
C SER A 438 6.50 13.04 -24.85
N GLN A 439 6.05 14.30 -25.00
CA GLN A 439 5.67 14.86 -26.29
C GLN A 439 6.89 15.09 -27.20
N VAL A 440 8.00 15.64 -26.69
CA VAL A 440 9.26 15.79 -27.44
C VAL A 440 9.80 14.43 -27.92
N VAL A 441 9.78 13.40 -27.08
CA VAL A 441 10.17 12.02 -27.43
C VAL A 441 9.33 11.50 -28.61
N ARG A 442 8.00 11.65 -28.55
CA ARG A 442 7.09 11.23 -29.62
C ARG A 442 7.27 12.03 -30.91
N GLN A 443 7.51 13.34 -30.83
CA GLN A 443 7.80 14.20 -31.98
C GLN A 443 9.11 13.81 -32.69
N ARG A 444 10.10 13.28 -31.95
CA ARG A 444 11.33 12.70 -32.48
C ARG A 444 11.16 11.27 -33.05
N GLY A 445 9.93 10.75 -33.11
CA GLY A 445 9.61 9.42 -33.66
C GLY A 445 10.00 8.25 -32.76
N LEU A 446 10.33 8.50 -31.49
CA LEU A 446 10.74 7.48 -30.53
C LEU A 446 9.54 6.94 -29.74
N GLY A 447 9.65 5.69 -29.30
CA GLY A 447 8.69 5.11 -28.35
C GLY A 447 8.74 5.86 -27.02
N CYS A 448 7.58 6.07 -26.38
CA CYS A 448 7.50 6.66 -25.05
C CYS A 448 6.60 5.80 -24.17
N LEU A 449 7.22 4.95 -23.34
CA LEU A 449 6.53 4.17 -22.31
C LEU A 449 6.34 5.07 -21.09
N ARG A 450 5.13 5.14 -20.54
CA ARG A 450 4.85 5.87 -19.31
C ARG A 450 4.44 4.91 -18.21
N LEU A 451 5.08 5.01 -17.07
CA LEU A 451 4.75 4.28 -15.85
C LEU A 451 4.45 5.32 -14.76
N SER A 452 3.47 5.06 -13.90
CA SER A 452 3.09 6.00 -12.84
C SER A 452 2.91 5.26 -11.51
N GLY A 453 3.46 5.80 -10.42
CA GLY A 453 3.17 5.30 -9.07
C GLY A 453 1.78 5.71 -8.61
N HIS A 454 1.11 4.87 -7.80
CA HIS A 454 -0.21 5.17 -7.25
C HIS A 454 -0.29 4.80 -5.75
N PRO A 455 -0.80 5.67 -4.85
CA PRO A 455 -0.72 5.44 -3.39
C PRO A 455 -1.35 4.13 -2.92
N LEU A 456 -2.44 3.70 -3.57
CA LEU A 456 -3.12 2.44 -3.25
C LEU A 456 -2.40 1.20 -3.81
N ALA A 457 -1.54 1.38 -4.83
CA ALA A 457 -0.82 0.31 -5.49
C ALA A 457 0.66 0.19 -5.06
N GLU A 458 1.16 1.09 -4.19
CA GLU A 458 2.54 1.11 -3.66
C GLU A 458 3.00 -0.24 -3.06
N ARG A 459 2.06 -1.11 -2.69
CA ARG A 459 2.31 -2.43 -2.06
C ARG A 459 1.69 -3.59 -2.84
N SER A 460 1.20 -3.33 -4.06
CA SER A 460 0.62 -4.32 -4.97
C SER A 460 1.75 -4.84 -5.88
N PRO A 461 2.15 -6.13 -5.77
CA PRO A 461 3.29 -6.67 -6.51
C PRO A 461 3.22 -6.45 -8.02
N PHE A 462 4.27 -5.87 -8.60
CA PHE A 462 4.44 -5.56 -10.01
C PHE A 462 3.36 -4.63 -10.62
N ALA A 463 2.56 -3.94 -9.81
CA ALA A 463 1.38 -3.20 -10.28
C ALA A 463 1.72 -2.18 -11.36
N ALA A 464 2.76 -1.37 -11.15
CA ALA A 464 3.10 -0.30 -12.07
C ALA A 464 3.56 -0.83 -13.45
N ILE A 465 4.18 -2.02 -13.49
CA ILE A 465 4.56 -2.69 -14.75
C ILE A 465 3.37 -3.41 -15.39
N ILE A 466 2.52 -4.08 -14.61
CA ILE A 466 1.30 -4.72 -15.10
C ILE A 466 0.39 -3.68 -15.77
N ASP A 467 0.22 -2.51 -15.14
CA ASP A 467 -0.65 -1.46 -15.66
C ASP A 467 -0.01 -0.77 -16.89
N LEU A 468 1.33 -0.60 -16.94
CA LEU A 468 2.06 -0.22 -18.16
C LEU A 468 1.85 -1.22 -19.33
N LEU A 469 1.92 -2.53 -19.07
CA LEU A 469 1.72 -3.56 -20.09
C LEU A 469 0.26 -3.55 -20.59
N ARG A 470 -0.72 -3.38 -19.69
CA ARG A 470 -2.13 -3.22 -20.05
C ARG A 470 -2.36 -1.99 -20.93
N GLU A 471 -1.74 -0.84 -20.62
CA GLU A 471 -1.82 0.37 -21.45
C GLU A 471 -1.17 0.15 -22.83
N HIS A 472 0.07 -0.34 -22.86
CA HIS A 472 0.84 -0.56 -24.08
C HIS A 472 0.15 -1.52 -25.06
N TRP A 473 -0.40 -2.62 -24.54
CA TRP A 473 -1.12 -3.62 -25.32
C TRP A 473 -2.63 -3.37 -25.46
N ARG A 474 -3.16 -2.29 -24.86
CA ARG A 474 -4.58 -1.92 -24.87
C ARG A 474 -5.52 -3.03 -24.38
N ILE A 475 -5.14 -3.69 -23.28
CA ILE A 475 -5.89 -4.80 -22.70
C ILE A 475 -7.13 -4.26 -21.98
N GLY A 476 -8.30 -4.47 -22.59
CA GLY A 476 -9.62 -4.15 -22.04
C GLY A 476 -10.07 -5.10 -20.91
N SER A 477 -11.12 -4.73 -20.18
CA SER A 477 -11.81 -5.63 -19.23
C SER A 477 -12.55 -6.78 -19.93
N ASP A 478 -12.78 -6.65 -21.24
CA ASP A 478 -13.36 -7.64 -22.16
C ASP A 478 -12.30 -8.49 -22.87
N ALA A 479 -11.00 -8.26 -22.61
CA ALA A 479 -9.92 -8.95 -23.30
C ALA A 479 -9.92 -10.45 -23.00
N SER A 480 -9.94 -11.29 -24.04
CA SER A 480 -9.91 -12.75 -23.85
C SER A 480 -8.52 -13.25 -23.44
N MET A 481 -8.46 -14.12 -22.43
CA MET A 481 -7.25 -14.84 -21.99
C MET A 481 -6.44 -15.44 -23.18
N PRO A 482 -7.05 -16.10 -24.19
CA PRO A 482 -6.30 -16.64 -25.32
C PRO A 482 -5.68 -15.58 -26.24
N ALA A 483 -6.27 -14.39 -26.35
CA ALA A 483 -5.71 -13.29 -27.14
C ALA A 483 -4.47 -12.69 -26.46
N VAL A 484 -4.58 -12.39 -25.15
CA VAL A 484 -3.43 -11.87 -24.37
C VAL A 484 -2.30 -12.91 -24.29
N ARG A 485 -2.63 -14.20 -24.16
CA ARG A 485 -1.64 -15.29 -24.25
C ARG A 485 -0.85 -15.28 -25.56
N ARG A 486 -1.53 -15.17 -26.70
CA ARG A 486 -0.85 -15.08 -28.01
C ARG A 486 0.06 -13.84 -28.09
N LEU A 487 -0.37 -12.72 -27.52
CA LEU A 487 0.41 -11.49 -27.49
C LEU A 487 1.68 -11.60 -26.64
N VAL A 488 1.57 -12.21 -25.44
CA VAL A 488 2.73 -12.48 -24.58
C VAL A 488 3.68 -13.47 -25.26
N ASN A 489 3.19 -14.62 -25.75
CA ASN A 489 4.02 -15.60 -26.47
C ASN A 489 4.71 -14.99 -27.71
N HIS A 490 4.03 -14.11 -28.46
CA HIS A 490 4.64 -13.43 -29.60
C HIS A 490 5.74 -12.44 -29.18
N THR A 491 5.63 -11.86 -27.97
CA THR A 491 6.60 -10.89 -27.45
C THR A 491 7.86 -11.54 -26.88
N VAL A 492 7.74 -12.66 -26.14
CA VAL A 492 8.88 -13.28 -25.41
C VAL A 492 9.26 -14.69 -25.90
N GLY A 493 8.55 -15.23 -26.88
CA GLY A 493 8.67 -16.62 -27.31
C GLY A 493 7.92 -17.61 -26.41
N GLU A 494 7.86 -18.88 -26.81
CA GLU A 494 7.10 -19.93 -26.10
C GLU A 494 7.90 -20.60 -24.96
N SER A 495 9.03 -20.04 -24.55
CA SER A 495 10.00 -20.68 -23.65
C SER A 495 9.59 -20.79 -22.17
N ALA A 496 8.37 -20.39 -21.80
CA ALA A 496 7.93 -20.24 -20.41
C ALA A 496 6.39 -20.37 -20.22
N PRO A 497 5.73 -21.47 -20.66
CA PRO A 497 4.27 -21.53 -20.76
C PRO A 497 3.54 -21.36 -19.41
N GLU A 498 4.10 -21.85 -18.30
CA GLU A 498 3.49 -21.70 -16.96
C GLU A 498 3.56 -20.26 -16.46
N GLN A 499 4.71 -19.59 -16.59
CA GLN A 499 4.86 -18.19 -16.19
C GLN A 499 4.05 -17.25 -17.11
N VAL A 500 3.90 -17.60 -18.39
CA VAL A 500 2.99 -16.89 -19.31
C VAL A 500 1.53 -17.03 -18.86
N GLU A 501 1.05 -18.23 -18.54
CA GLU A 501 -0.31 -18.42 -17.99
C GLU A 501 -0.57 -17.51 -16.79
N GLN A 502 0.40 -17.43 -15.87
CA GLN A 502 0.30 -16.59 -14.67
C GLN A 502 0.29 -15.10 -15.01
N LEU A 503 1.14 -14.64 -15.92
CA LEU A 503 1.12 -13.25 -16.38
C LEU A 503 -0.19 -12.90 -17.10
N VAL A 504 -0.70 -13.79 -17.95
CA VAL A 504 -1.97 -13.59 -18.67
C VAL A 504 -3.14 -13.44 -17.68
N ARG A 505 -3.16 -14.21 -16.58
CA ARG A 505 -4.14 -14.05 -15.48
C ARG A 505 -3.99 -12.72 -14.72
N LEU A 506 -2.78 -12.16 -14.62
CA LEU A 506 -2.59 -10.83 -14.01
C LEU A 506 -2.95 -9.69 -14.97
N LEU A 507 -2.83 -9.90 -16.28
CA LEU A 507 -3.17 -8.90 -17.29
C LEU A 507 -4.67 -8.85 -17.56
N VAL A 508 -5.36 -10.00 -17.58
CA VAL A 508 -6.81 -10.12 -17.80
C VAL A 508 -7.51 -10.43 -16.47
N PRO A 509 -8.26 -9.47 -15.89
CA PRO A 509 -9.06 -9.73 -14.69
C PRO A 509 -10.15 -10.77 -14.99
N THR A 510 -10.27 -11.85 -14.21
CA THR A 510 -11.29 -12.89 -14.47
C THR A 510 -12.07 -13.34 -13.23
N ALA A 511 -13.40 -13.30 -13.31
CA ALA A 511 -14.28 -13.75 -12.23
C ALA A 511 -14.30 -15.29 -12.03
N ASP A 512 -13.97 -16.06 -13.06
CA ASP A 512 -14.06 -17.54 -13.06
C ASP A 512 -12.82 -18.25 -12.47
N ALA A 513 -11.79 -17.50 -12.05
CA ALA A 513 -10.66 -18.07 -11.31
C ALA A 513 -11.08 -18.42 -9.86
N LEU A 514 -11.73 -19.58 -9.70
CA LEU A 514 -12.20 -20.11 -8.41
C LEU A 514 -11.12 -20.82 -7.59
N GLU A 515 -9.99 -21.22 -8.21
CA GLU A 515 -8.91 -21.89 -7.49
C GLU A 515 -7.85 -20.91 -6.97
N PRO A 516 -7.36 -21.07 -5.73
CA PRO A 516 -6.18 -20.34 -5.25
C PRO A 516 -4.98 -20.72 -6.12
N ALA A 517 -4.45 -19.73 -6.86
CA ALA A 517 -3.38 -19.95 -7.81
C ALA A 517 -2.14 -20.63 -7.17
N PRO A 518 -1.36 -21.41 -7.94
CA PRO A 518 -0.25 -22.22 -7.41
C PRO A 518 0.76 -21.44 -6.57
N ALA A 519 1.46 -22.16 -5.68
CA ALA A 519 2.38 -21.56 -4.71
C ALA A 519 3.65 -20.93 -5.31
N ASP A 520 3.96 -21.19 -6.59
CA ASP A 520 5.11 -20.63 -7.30
C ASP A 520 4.65 -19.87 -8.56
N GLN A 521 4.44 -18.56 -8.41
CA GLN A 521 3.97 -17.64 -9.45
C GLN A 521 5.10 -16.75 -9.96
N ARG A 522 6.10 -17.32 -10.64
CA ARG A 522 7.30 -16.60 -11.11
C ARG A 522 7.01 -15.69 -12.32
N VAL A 523 6.22 -14.64 -12.11
CA VAL A 523 5.85 -13.67 -13.14
C VAL A 523 6.95 -12.63 -13.40
N GLY A 524 7.78 -12.32 -12.41
CA GLY A 524 8.86 -11.32 -12.51
C GLY A 524 9.81 -11.50 -13.71
N PRO A 525 10.34 -12.72 -13.99
CA PRO A 525 11.17 -12.97 -15.17
C PRO A 525 10.46 -12.72 -16.50
N VAL A 526 9.18 -13.10 -16.63
CA VAL A 526 8.41 -12.87 -17.87
C VAL A 526 8.03 -11.39 -18.02
N LEU A 527 7.65 -10.71 -16.93
CA LEU A 527 7.44 -9.26 -16.92
C LEU A 527 8.69 -8.50 -17.39
N LEU A 528 9.87 -8.88 -16.90
CA LEU A 528 11.14 -8.33 -17.34
C LEU A 528 11.42 -8.64 -18.82
N ALA A 529 11.19 -9.87 -19.27
CA ALA A 529 11.35 -10.25 -20.67
C ALA A 529 10.40 -9.47 -21.60
N CYS A 530 9.14 -9.26 -21.20
CA CYS A 530 8.18 -8.44 -21.93
C CYS A 530 8.66 -6.99 -22.04
N LEU A 531 9.12 -6.39 -20.94
CA LEU A 531 9.70 -5.04 -20.96
C LEU A 531 10.93 -4.96 -21.86
N GLN A 532 11.87 -5.91 -21.74
CA GLN A 532 13.07 -5.97 -22.56
C GLN A 532 12.73 -6.12 -24.05
N ALA A 533 11.76 -6.95 -24.41
CA ALA A 533 11.32 -7.14 -25.79
C ALA A 533 10.62 -5.89 -26.37
N ILE A 534 9.72 -5.25 -25.60
CA ILE A 534 9.07 -4.00 -25.99
C ILE A 534 10.12 -2.89 -26.23
N ILE A 535 11.11 -2.79 -25.35
CA ILE A 535 12.21 -1.84 -25.46
C ILE A 535 13.14 -2.19 -26.63
N ALA A 536 13.42 -3.47 -26.88
CA ALA A 536 14.28 -3.92 -27.98
C ALA A 536 13.64 -3.75 -29.36
N ALA A 537 12.30 -3.76 -29.45
CA ALA A 537 11.57 -3.65 -30.71
C ALA A 537 11.74 -2.27 -31.39
N ALA A 538 11.88 -1.19 -30.62
CA ALA A 538 12.13 0.15 -31.15
C ALA A 538 12.81 1.08 -30.12
N PRO A 539 13.69 2.01 -30.54
CA PRO A 539 14.25 3.04 -29.68
C PRO A 539 13.19 3.77 -28.85
N CYS A 540 13.31 3.75 -27.52
CA CYS A 540 12.30 4.31 -26.64
C CYS A 540 12.86 5.00 -25.38
N CYS A 541 12.02 5.85 -24.79
CA CYS A 541 12.22 6.41 -23.45
C CYS A 541 11.19 5.83 -22.48
N LEU A 542 11.60 5.66 -21.23
CA LEU A 542 10.74 5.26 -20.12
C LEU A 542 10.57 6.45 -19.18
N VAL A 543 9.36 6.99 -19.12
CA VAL A 543 9.01 8.13 -18.26
C VAL A 543 8.22 7.61 -17.07
N VAL A 544 8.75 7.81 -15.87
CA VAL A 544 8.25 7.29 -14.62
C VAL A 544 7.78 8.45 -13.74
N ASP A 545 6.46 8.64 -13.64
CA ASP A 545 5.83 9.71 -12.86
C ASP A 545 5.47 9.21 -11.45
N ASP A 546 5.41 10.12 -10.47
CA ASP A 546 5.13 9.82 -9.05
C ASP A 546 5.87 8.56 -8.51
N ALA A 547 7.17 8.43 -8.85
CA ALA A 547 7.99 7.23 -8.61
C ALA A 547 8.10 6.79 -7.13
N HIS A 548 7.86 7.74 -6.22
CA HIS A 548 7.77 7.52 -4.78
C HIS A 548 6.62 6.58 -4.36
N TRP A 549 5.63 6.31 -5.21
CA TRP A 549 4.54 5.34 -4.99
C TRP A 549 4.61 4.06 -5.84
N ILE A 550 5.78 3.74 -6.43
CA ILE A 550 5.96 2.49 -7.17
C ILE A 550 6.26 1.34 -6.21
N ASP A 551 5.70 0.17 -6.51
CA ASP A 551 5.89 -1.04 -5.73
C ASP A 551 7.34 -1.57 -5.76
N PRO A 552 7.85 -2.13 -4.65
CA PRO A 552 9.24 -2.60 -4.55
C PRO A 552 9.67 -3.60 -5.63
N SER A 553 8.77 -4.48 -6.08
CA SER A 553 9.04 -5.49 -7.10
C SER A 553 9.09 -4.90 -8.52
N SER A 554 8.25 -3.91 -8.84
CA SER A 554 8.42 -3.10 -10.07
C SER A 554 9.77 -2.36 -10.07
N LEU A 555 10.15 -1.72 -8.96
CA LEU A 555 11.46 -1.06 -8.83
C LEU A 555 12.63 -2.05 -9.01
N GLN A 556 12.50 -3.27 -8.51
CA GLN A 556 13.49 -4.34 -8.71
C GLN A 556 13.63 -4.71 -10.20
N LEU A 557 12.53 -4.80 -10.95
CA LEU A 557 12.60 -5.07 -12.40
C LEU A 557 13.20 -3.90 -13.18
N LEU A 558 12.96 -2.64 -12.76
CA LEU A 558 13.62 -1.47 -13.35
C LEU A 558 15.14 -1.47 -13.11
N ASP A 559 15.61 -1.89 -11.93
CA ASP A 559 17.06 -2.04 -11.71
C ASP A 559 17.65 -3.22 -12.50
N ARG A 560 16.93 -4.34 -12.62
CA ARG A 560 17.36 -5.46 -13.49
C ARG A 560 17.45 -5.05 -14.97
N LEU A 561 16.51 -4.22 -15.44
CA LEU A 561 16.54 -3.64 -16.78
C LEU A 561 17.77 -2.73 -16.99
N ARG A 562 18.16 -1.95 -15.96
CA ARG A 562 19.41 -1.17 -15.95
C ARG A 562 20.66 -2.05 -16.10
N GLN A 563 20.72 -3.13 -15.32
CA GLN A 563 21.86 -4.06 -15.32
C GLN A 563 21.95 -4.84 -16.64
N GLY A 564 20.81 -5.20 -17.25
CA GLY A 564 20.72 -6.03 -18.46
C GLY A 564 20.97 -5.31 -19.79
N ALA A 565 21.49 -4.09 -19.78
CA ALA A 565 21.96 -3.32 -20.95
C ALA A 565 21.05 -3.41 -22.20
N ALA A 566 19.79 -3.00 -22.11
CA ALA A 566 18.92 -2.87 -23.27
C ALA A 566 19.38 -1.71 -24.19
N PRO A 567 20.02 -1.95 -25.36
CA PRO A 567 20.72 -0.89 -26.10
C PRO A 567 19.80 0.15 -26.76
N GLN A 568 18.51 -0.17 -26.83
CA GLN A 568 17.46 0.65 -27.42
C GLN A 568 16.76 1.58 -26.41
N ALA A 569 16.96 1.37 -25.10
CA ALA A 569 16.53 2.32 -24.09
C ALA A 569 17.39 3.58 -24.19
N ARG A 570 16.78 4.73 -24.51
CA ARG A 570 17.50 6.00 -24.63
C ARG A 570 17.58 6.72 -23.29
N VAL A 571 16.43 7.11 -22.73
CA VAL A 571 16.39 7.81 -21.44
C VAL A 571 15.35 7.19 -20.51
N VAL A 572 15.73 6.97 -19.25
CA VAL A 572 14.81 6.67 -18.14
C VAL A 572 14.72 7.89 -17.25
N VAL A 573 13.52 8.45 -17.06
CA VAL A 573 13.29 9.65 -16.23
C VAL A 573 12.39 9.29 -15.05
N LEU A 574 12.84 9.53 -13.83
CA LEU A 574 12.14 9.22 -12.57
C LEU A 574 11.68 10.51 -11.88
N GLY A 575 10.37 10.69 -11.68
CA GLY A 575 9.78 11.82 -10.97
C GLY A 575 9.55 11.52 -9.48
N GLU A 576 10.36 12.08 -8.58
CA GLU A 576 10.23 11.90 -7.12
C GLU A 576 9.79 13.20 -6.41
N ARG A 577 9.19 13.05 -5.22
CA ARG A 577 8.93 14.18 -4.31
C ARG A 577 10.17 14.47 -3.47
N THR A 578 10.53 15.75 -3.30
CA THR A 578 11.60 16.15 -2.36
C THR A 578 11.31 15.66 -0.95
N GLY A 579 12.34 15.21 -0.22
CA GLY A 579 12.21 14.70 1.15
C GLY A 579 11.79 13.22 1.26
N SER A 580 11.32 12.59 0.18
CA SER A 580 11.21 11.13 0.13
C SER A 580 12.60 10.49 0.04
N ALA A 581 12.79 9.35 0.72
CA ALA A 581 13.99 8.54 0.52
C ALA A 581 14.04 8.05 -0.95
N PRO A 582 15.22 8.08 -1.63
CA PRO A 582 15.35 7.60 -3.00
C PRO A 582 14.83 6.16 -3.12
N ARG A 583 13.84 5.94 -3.98
CA ARG A 583 13.28 4.59 -4.21
C ARG A 583 14.23 3.71 -5.03
N LEU A 584 15.04 4.32 -5.88
CA LEU A 584 16.06 3.66 -6.69
C LEU A 584 17.37 4.47 -6.65
N HIS A 585 18.45 3.86 -6.16
CA HIS A 585 19.78 4.48 -6.20
C HIS A 585 20.48 4.14 -7.52
N VAL A 586 20.55 5.11 -8.43
CA VAL A 586 21.21 4.95 -9.73
C VAL A 586 22.55 5.68 -9.71
N ALA A 587 23.65 4.91 -9.63
CA ALA A 587 24.99 5.47 -9.72
C ALA A 587 25.20 6.14 -11.08
N GLY A 588 25.66 7.39 -11.08
CA GLY A 588 25.87 8.18 -12.31
C GLY A 588 24.61 8.76 -12.96
N ALA A 589 23.42 8.63 -12.36
CA ALA A 589 22.24 9.32 -12.86
C ALA A 589 22.35 10.85 -12.71
N HIS A 590 21.76 11.58 -13.66
CA HIS A 590 21.66 13.03 -13.58
C HIS A 590 20.52 13.44 -12.66
N GLU A 591 20.82 14.17 -11.59
CA GLU A 591 19.81 14.71 -10.69
C GLU A 591 19.39 16.12 -11.13
N LEU A 592 18.08 16.32 -11.25
CA LEU A 592 17.44 17.55 -11.71
C LEU A 592 16.41 17.98 -10.66
N THR A 593 16.81 18.90 -9.79
CA THR A 593 15.93 19.43 -8.73
C THR A 593 15.16 20.66 -9.23
N LEU A 594 13.85 20.51 -9.42
CA LEU A 594 12.94 21.62 -9.66
C LEU A 594 12.84 22.49 -8.42
N ARG A 595 13.24 23.76 -8.58
CA ARG A 595 12.96 24.86 -7.65
C ARG A 595 11.65 25.55 -8.06
N GLY A 596 11.16 26.51 -7.28
CA GLY A 596 10.10 27.42 -7.73
C GLY A 596 10.44 28.04 -9.09
N LEU A 597 9.42 28.31 -9.91
CA LEU A 597 9.60 29.11 -11.13
C LEU A 597 10.05 30.52 -10.74
N PRO A 598 11.03 31.11 -11.46
CA PRO A 598 11.41 32.50 -11.24
C PRO A 598 10.26 33.43 -11.62
N ASP A 599 10.20 34.61 -10.99
CA ASP A 599 9.13 35.60 -11.19
C ASP A 599 8.78 35.86 -12.65
N GLU A 600 9.76 35.97 -13.54
CA GLU A 600 9.47 36.25 -14.95
C GLU A 600 8.77 35.10 -15.67
N ALA A 601 9.11 33.85 -15.32
CA ALA A 601 8.36 32.69 -15.76
C ALA A 601 6.97 32.62 -15.13
N MET A 602 6.82 33.07 -13.88
CA MET A 602 5.50 33.17 -13.25
C MET A 602 4.65 34.27 -13.92
N ARG A 603 5.23 35.40 -14.31
CA ARG A 603 4.55 36.45 -15.11
C ARG A 603 4.16 35.95 -16.49
N GLU A 604 5.01 35.17 -17.14
CA GLU A 604 4.72 34.54 -18.43
C GLU A 604 3.61 33.49 -18.32
N LEU A 605 3.65 32.64 -17.28
CA LEU A 605 2.62 31.64 -17.01
C LEU A 605 1.27 32.31 -16.71
N ALA A 606 1.29 33.40 -15.95
CA ALA A 606 0.10 34.20 -15.71
C ALA A 606 -0.46 34.84 -16.98
N ARG A 607 0.38 35.40 -17.86
CA ARG A 607 -0.03 35.96 -19.17
C ARG A 607 -0.76 34.92 -20.03
N GLU A 608 -0.26 33.69 -20.04
CA GLU A 608 -0.89 32.57 -20.75
C GLU A 608 -2.17 32.07 -20.05
N LEU A 609 -2.27 32.20 -18.72
CA LEU A 609 -3.50 32.10 -17.93
C LEU A 609 -4.37 33.39 -18.06
N GLY A 610 -4.40 34.01 -19.23
CA GLY A 610 -5.12 35.25 -19.59
C GLY A 610 -4.71 36.54 -18.84
N GLY A 611 -3.81 36.45 -17.86
CA GLY A 611 -3.19 37.58 -17.19
C GLY A 611 -3.92 38.06 -15.93
N ALA A 612 -3.32 39.05 -15.29
CA ALA A 612 -3.92 39.90 -14.27
C ALA A 612 -3.30 41.31 -14.36
N GLN A 613 -3.89 42.32 -13.73
CA GLN A 613 -3.22 43.62 -13.65
C GLN A 613 -1.84 43.47 -12.98
N ALA A 614 -0.81 44.15 -13.49
CA ALA A 614 0.59 43.82 -13.17
C ALA A 614 0.93 43.77 -11.66
N TRP A 615 0.31 44.65 -10.87
CA TRP A 615 0.48 44.75 -9.42
C TRP A 615 -0.26 43.65 -8.64
N VAL A 616 -1.39 43.18 -9.17
CA VAL A 616 -2.17 42.03 -8.68
C VAL A 616 -1.36 40.77 -8.91
N LEU A 617 -0.84 40.62 -10.12
CA LEU A 617 0.03 39.53 -10.52
C LEU A 617 1.28 39.47 -9.63
N GLN A 618 1.95 40.60 -9.40
CA GLN A 618 3.12 40.62 -8.52
C GLN A 618 2.77 40.12 -7.10
N ARG A 619 1.67 40.59 -6.50
CA ARG A 619 1.20 40.09 -5.19
C ARG A 619 0.87 38.60 -5.14
N ILE A 620 0.44 37.99 -6.25
CA ILE A 620 0.25 36.53 -6.34
C ILE A 620 1.60 35.84 -6.45
N ILE A 621 2.53 36.37 -7.24
CA ILE A 621 3.88 35.81 -7.42
C ILE A 621 4.65 35.82 -6.09
N ASP A 622 4.60 36.94 -5.37
CA ASP A 622 5.21 37.13 -4.05
C ASP A 622 4.69 36.07 -3.05
N ARG A 623 3.38 35.75 -3.08
CA ARG A 623 2.75 34.70 -2.26
C ARG A 623 2.98 33.28 -2.76
N ALA A 624 3.14 33.10 -4.08
CA ALA A 624 3.29 31.79 -4.69
C ALA A 624 4.65 31.17 -4.41
N GLU A 625 5.68 31.96 -4.08
CA GLU A 625 7.06 31.54 -3.88
C GLU A 625 7.58 30.65 -5.04
N GLY A 626 7.13 30.95 -6.25
CA GLY A 626 7.44 30.19 -7.47
C GLY A 626 6.67 28.86 -7.64
N VAL A 627 5.66 28.55 -6.82
CA VAL A 627 4.80 27.35 -6.97
C VAL A 627 3.76 27.59 -8.08
N PRO A 628 3.86 26.92 -9.26
CA PRO A 628 2.98 27.18 -10.39
C PRO A 628 1.51 26.88 -10.10
N LEU A 629 1.23 25.80 -9.35
CA LEU A 629 -0.12 25.43 -8.97
C LEU A 629 -0.80 26.48 -8.08
N PHE A 630 -0.05 27.19 -7.23
CA PHE A 630 -0.61 28.28 -6.41
C PHE A 630 -1.01 29.46 -7.30
N LEU A 631 -0.19 29.82 -8.29
CA LEU A 631 -0.51 30.85 -9.28
C LEU A 631 -1.71 30.47 -10.15
N GLU A 632 -1.76 29.25 -10.67
CA GLU A 632 -2.90 28.73 -11.47
C GLU A 632 -4.22 28.88 -10.71
N GLU A 633 -4.24 28.44 -9.45
CA GLU A 633 -5.47 28.43 -8.65
C GLU A 633 -5.80 29.80 -8.05
N SER A 634 -4.81 30.63 -7.73
CA SER A 634 -5.04 32.02 -7.30
C SER A 634 -5.61 32.88 -8.43
N LEU A 635 -5.06 32.74 -9.65
CA LEU A 635 -5.61 33.42 -10.81
C LEU A 635 -7.03 32.93 -11.11
N ARG A 636 -7.31 31.63 -10.98
CA ARG A 636 -8.66 31.05 -11.15
C ARG A 636 -9.65 31.60 -10.12
N MET A 637 -9.27 31.66 -8.85
CA MET A 637 -10.12 32.21 -7.80
C MET A 637 -10.46 33.67 -8.06
N LEU A 638 -9.46 34.48 -8.45
CA LEU A 638 -9.70 35.86 -8.87
C LEU A 638 -10.65 35.93 -10.06
N GLN A 639 -10.54 35.03 -11.06
CA GLN A 639 -11.47 35.00 -12.19
C GLN A 639 -12.92 34.89 -11.73
N GLN A 640 -13.19 33.96 -10.83
CA GLN A 640 -14.54 33.68 -10.39
C GLN A 640 -15.10 34.76 -9.45
N ARG A 641 -14.23 35.51 -8.74
CA ARG A 641 -14.64 36.45 -7.67
C ARG A 641 -14.31 37.94 -7.89
N GLY A 642 -13.55 38.33 -8.92
CA GLY A 642 -13.27 39.73 -9.24
C GLY A 642 -12.04 40.34 -8.55
N VAL A 643 -12.06 41.67 -8.31
CA VAL A 643 -10.92 42.43 -7.75
C VAL A 643 -10.65 41.91 -6.35
N GLU A 644 -11.74 41.87 -5.60
CA GLU A 644 -11.75 42.11 -4.17
C GLU A 644 -11.22 40.90 -3.40
N ALA A 645 -11.28 39.72 -4.03
CA ALA A 645 -10.72 38.47 -3.52
C ALA A 645 -9.19 38.45 -3.40
N LEU A 646 -8.42 39.42 -3.93
CA LEU A 646 -6.95 39.43 -3.73
C LEU A 646 -6.56 39.62 -2.26
N ASP A 647 -7.34 40.37 -1.48
CA ASP A 647 -7.12 40.52 -0.04
C ASP A 647 -7.63 39.31 0.76
N GLU A 648 -8.38 38.43 0.11
CA GLU A 648 -8.94 37.20 0.68
C GLU A 648 -8.04 35.98 0.36
N LEU A 649 -7.32 35.99 -0.78
CA LEU A 649 -6.42 34.93 -1.24
C LEU A 649 -5.65 34.25 -0.08
N PRO A 650 -5.83 32.93 0.12
CA PRO A 650 -5.27 32.27 1.28
C PRO A 650 -3.73 32.23 1.29
N ALA A 651 -3.16 32.18 2.49
CA ALA A 651 -1.71 32.23 2.70
C ALA A 651 -0.98 30.95 2.26
N THR A 652 -1.68 29.82 2.13
CA THR A 652 -1.10 28.54 1.73
C THR A 652 -1.84 27.92 0.55
N LEU A 653 -1.13 27.06 -0.21
CA LEU A 653 -1.74 26.24 -1.26
C LEU A 653 -2.83 25.32 -0.70
N GLU A 654 -2.72 24.88 0.55
CA GLU A 654 -3.71 24.01 1.18
C GLU A 654 -5.01 24.75 1.46
N ASP A 655 -4.94 25.93 2.07
CA ASP A 655 -6.12 26.79 2.32
C ASP A 655 -6.79 27.23 1.01
N LEU A 656 -6.01 27.51 -0.05
CA LEU A 656 -6.52 27.83 -1.38
C LEU A 656 -7.31 26.66 -2.00
N LEU A 657 -6.83 25.43 -1.83
CA LEU A 657 -7.54 24.24 -2.29
C LEU A 657 -8.78 23.91 -1.42
N VAL A 658 -8.79 24.28 -0.13
CA VAL A 658 -9.99 24.21 0.73
C VAL A 658 -11.03 25.23 0.29
N SER A 659 -10.64 26.51 0.09
CA SER A 659 -11.53 27.57 -0.41
C SER A 659 -12.18 27.17 -1.73
N ARG A 660 -11.39 26.62 -2.67
CA ARG A 660 -11.89 26.09 -3.95
C ARG A 660 -12.88 24.92 -3.76
N LEU A 661 -12.66 24.04 -2.78
CA LEU A 661 -13.59 22.95 -2.48
C LEU A 661 -14.92 23.47 -1.89
N ASP A 662 -14.89 24.56 -1.13
CA ASP A 662 -16.09 25.21 -0.59
C ASP A 662 -16.91 25.94 -1.67
N GLU A 663 -16.26 26.47 -2.71
CA GLU A 663 -16.91 27.08 -3.88
C GLU A 663 -17.80 26.11 -4.67
N LEU A 664 -17.56 24.80 -4.56
CA LEU A 664 -18.44 23.78 -5.14
C LEU A 664 -19.84 23.76 -4.51
N GLY A 665 -20.01 24.32 -3.30
CA GLY A 665 -21.30 24.37 -2.62
C GLY A 665 -21.95 23.00 -2.49
N LEU A 666 -23.01 22.76 -3.27
CA LEU A 666 -23.73 21.48 -3.31
C LEU A 666 -22.93 20.34 -3.96
N ASP A 667 -22.03 20.64 -4.90
CA ASP A 667 -21.16 19.67 -5.58
C ASP A 667 -20.03 19.15 -4.66
N ARG A 668 -19.76 19.82 -3.53
CA ARG A 668 -18.74 19.44 -2.55
C ARG A 668 -18.96 18.01 -2.04
N ALA A 669 -20.22 17.63 -1.76
CA ALA A 669 -20.56 16.29 -1.28
C ALA A 669 -20.19 15.19 -2.30
N MET A 670 -20.32 15.48 -3.61
CA MET A 670 -19.91 14.56 -4.68
C MET A 670 -18.37 14.47 -4.76
N ALA A 671 -17.65 15.59 -4.69
CA ALA A 671 -16.18 15.57 -4.67
C ALA A 671 -15.63 14.81 -3.44
N GLN A 672 -16.24 15.00 -2.27
CA GLN A 672 -15.94 14.27 -1.05
C GLN A 672 -16.19 12.77 -1.20
N LEU A 673 -17.36 12.36 -1.74
CA LEU A 673 -17.70 10.96 -1.98
C LEU A 673 -16.65 10.25 -2.85
N LEU A 674 -16.31 10.87 -3.99
CA LEU A 674 -15.37 10.31 -4.97
C LEU A 674 -13.94 10.24 -4.44
N SER A 675 -13.55 11.17 -3.57
CA SER A 675 -12.20 11.20 -2.98
C SER A 675 -11.86 9.97 -2.11
N VAL A 676 -12.88 9.24 -1.63
CA VAL A 676 -12.72 8.02 -0.83
C VAL A 676 -12.25 6.84 -1.69
N PHE A 677 -12.55 6.81 -2.99
CA PHE A 677 -11.99 5.81 -3.92
C PHE A 677 -10.49 5.99 -4.14
N GLY A 678 -10.00 7.23 -4.19
CA GLY A 678 -8.62 7.52 -4.58
C GLY A 678 -8.52 8.71 -5.52
N ARG A 679 -7.37 8.83 -6.20
CA ARG A 679 -7.13 9.84 -7.26
C ARG A 679 -7.94 9.54 -8.52
N GLU A 680 -8.22 8.27 -8.77
CA GLU A 680 -8.91 7.76 -9.94
C GLU A 680 -10.02 6.79 -9.49
N CYS A 681 -11.19 6.85 -10.15
CA CYS A 681 -12.35 6.00 -9.86
C CYS A 681 -13.01 5.55 -11.17
N ARG A 682 -13.40 4.28 -11.23
CA ARG A 682 -14.05 3.70 -12.42
C ARG A 682 -15.51 4.15 -12.52
N ALA A 683 -16.00 4.36 -13.74
CA ALA A 683 -17.36 4.84 -13.97
C ALA A 683 -18.43 3.87 -13.46
N ASP A 684 -18.19 2.56 -13.58
CA ASP A 684 -19.10 1.51 -13.07
C ASP A 684 -19.15 1.48 -11.53
N HIS A 685 -18.00 1.60 -10.86
CA HIS A 685 -17.93 1.68 -9.39
C HIS A 685 -18.63 2.93 -8.86
N VAL A 686 -18.48 4.07 -9.54
CA VAL A 686 -19.17 5.32 -9.19
C VAL A 686 -20.68 5.20 -9.40
N ALA A 687 -21.13 4.69 -10.54
CA ALA A 687 -22.56 4.50 -10.82
C ALA A 687 -23.21 3.58 -9.77
N ARG A 688 -22.58 2.44 -9.46
CA ARG A 688 -23.06 1.49 -8.45
C ARG A 688 -23.00 2.06 -7.03
N LEU A 689 -22.08 2.98 -6.73
CA LEU A 689 -22.04 3.66 -5.43
C LEU A 689 -23.23 4.60 -5.30
N LEU A 690 -23.53 5.36 -6.35
CA LEU A 690 -24.66 6.28 -6.41
C LEU A 690 -26.02 5.56 -6.39
N GLU A 691 -26.10 4.25 -6.67
CA GLU A 691 -27.33 3.47 -6.49
C GLU A 691 -27.66 3.18 -5.01
N LEU A 692 -26.66 3.23 -4.09
CA LEU A 692 -26.84 2.81 -2.70
C LEU A 692 -27.73 3.76 -1.87
N ASP A 693 -28.52 3.19 -0.95
CA ASP A 693 -29.44 3.91 -0.07
C ASP A 693 -28.77 4.41 1.23
N ASP A 694 -27.62 5.06 1.11
CA ASP A 694 -26.88 5.66 2.23
C ASP A 694 -27.18 7.17 2.39
N PRO A 695 -27.23 7.74 3.62
CA PRO A 695 -27.51 9.16 3.81
C PRO A 695 -26.58 10.11 3.03
N PHE A 696 -25.27 9.89 3.07
CA PHE A 696 -24.28 10.74 2.40
C PHE A 696 -24.28 10.51 0.90
N VAL A 697 -24.44 9.27 0.44
CA VAL A 697 -24.61 8.96 -0.99
C VAL A 697 -25.87 9.63 -1.56
N ARG A 698 -27.01 9.53 -0.85
CA ARG A 698 -28.26 10.20 -1.25
C ARG A 698 -28.11 11.72 -1.28
N GLN A 699 -27.35 12.29 -0.33
CA GLN A 699 -27.03 13.71 -0.31
C GLN A 699 -26.21 14.08 -1.54
N ALA A 700 -25.06 13.44 -1.76
CA ALA A 700 -24.19 13.66 -2.91
C ALA A 700 -24.94 13.51 -4.25
N ARG A 701 -25.78 12.48 -4.40
CA ARG A 701 -26.60 12.25 -5.62
C ARG A 701 -27.70 13.30 -5.85
N ARG A 702 -28.23 13.92 -4.79
CA ARG A 702 -29.31 14.93 -4.87
C ARG A 702 -28.80 16.35 -5.01
N GLN A 703 -27.63 16.63 -4.42
CA GLN A 703 -27.06 17.96 -4.31
C GLN A 703 -25.96 18.18 -5.36
N GLY A 704 -25.12 17.17 -5.60
CA GLY A 704 -23.95 17.30 -6.45
C GLY A 704 -24.07 16.66 -7.84
N SER A 705 -23.37 17.26 -8.79
CA SER A 705 -23.31 16.92 -10.20
C SER A 705 -21.89 16.49 -10.60
N LEU A 706 -21.77 15.32 -11.22
CA LEU A 706 -20.52 14.86 -11.83
C LEU A 706 -20.08 15.78 -12.98
N ASP A 707 -21.04 16.32 -13.75
CA ASP A 707 -20.78 17.19 -14.87
C ASP A 707 -20.21 18.53 -14.40
N CYS A 708 -20.74 19.11 -13.31
CA CYS A 708 -20.20 20.35 -12.75
C CYS A 708 -18.77 20.17 -12.19
N LEU A 709 -18.42 19.00 -11.66
CA LEU A 709 -17.04 18.67 -11.28
C LEU A 709 -16.09 18.51 -12.50
N LEU A 710 -16.60 18.12 -13.66
CA LEU A 710 -15.85 18.04 -14.91
C LEU A 710 -15.68 19.43 -15.55
N GLU A 711 -16.75 20.22 -15.63
CA GLU A 711 -16.77 21.59 -16.18
C GLU A 711 -15.88 22.55 -15.37
N SER A 712 -15.96 22.48 -14.04
CA SER A 712 -15.07 23.24 -13.14
C SER A 712 -13.61 22.75 -13.14
N GLY A 713 -13.32 21.64 -13.83
CA GLY A 713 -11.98 21.05 -13.93
C GLY A 713 -11.43 20.55 -12.59
N PHE A 714 -12.31 20.12 -11.68
CA PHE A 714 -11.94 19.34 -10.49
C PHE A 714 -11.59 17.90 -10.89
N LEU A 715 -12.44 17.31 -11.72
CA LEU A 715 -12.25 16.01 -12.35
C LEU A 715 -11.84 16.18 -13.82
N LEU A 716 -11.21 15.15 -14.35
CA LEU A 716 -11.00 14.94 -15.79
C LEU A 716 -11.53 13.54 -16.15
N PRO A 717 -12.10 13.35 -17.34
CA PRO A 717 -12.50 12.02 -17.80
C PRO A 717 -11.27 11.15 -18.05
N LEU A 718 -11.35 9.88 -17.64
CA LEU A 718 -10.44 8.81 -18.05
C LEU A 718 -11.07 8.05 -19.22
N SER A 719 -10.39 8.00 -20.35
CA SER A 719 -10.80 7.25 -21.55
C SER A 719 -9.89 6.05 -21.76
N GLY A 720 -10.47 4.92 -22.17
CA GLY A 720 -9.71 3.70 -22.50
C GLY A 720 -10.39 2.43 -21.97
N ALA A 721 -9.58 1.41 -21.70
CA ALA A 721 -9.97 0.08 -21.24
C ALA A 721 -10.79 0.06 -19.94
N GLN A 722 -10.62 1.06 -19.08
CA GLN A 722 -11.40 1.24 -17.84
C GLN A 722 -11.84 2.71 -17.78
N PRO A 723 -13.01 3.07 -18.35
CA PRO A 723 -13.50 4.44 -18.33
C PRO A 723 -13.84 4.88 -16.90
N GLY A 724 -13.64 6.15 -16.61
CA GLY A 724 -13.81 6.67 -15.25
C GLY A 724 -13.49 8.15 -15.12
N TYR A 725 -13.17 8.56 -13.90
CA TYR A 725 -12.85 9.94 -13.56
C TYR A 725 -11.55 9.99 -12.77
N ARG A 726 -10.78 11.06 -12.94
CA ARG A 726 -9.59 11.35 -12.13
C ARG A 726 -9.61 12.76 -11.60
N PHE A 727 -9.13 12.96 -10.38
CA PHE A 727 -8.87 14.31 -9.88
C PHE A 727 -7.73 14.95 -10.67
N ARG A 728 -7.95 16.18 -11.15
CA ARG A 728 -6.98 16.95 -11.94
C ARG A 728 -5.63 17.07 -11.22
N HIS A 729 -5.67 17.28 -9.90
CA HIS A 729 -4.51 17.31 -9.01
C HIS A 729 -4.74 16.40 -7.80
N ALA A 730 -3.72 15.63 -7.40
CA ALA A 730 -3.81 14.74 -6.23
C ALA A 730 -4.13 15.52 -4.93
N LEU A 731 -3.57 16.73 -4.77
CA LEU A 731 -3.82 17.59 -3.61
C LEU A 731 -5.30 17.97 -3.45
N ILE A 732 -6.04 18.20 -4.56
CA ILE A 732 -7.49 18.46 -4.52
C ILE A 732 -8.22 17.26 -3.92
N ARG A 733 -7.85 16.04 -4.34
CA ARG A 733 -8.41 14.80 -3.79
C ARG A 733 -8.11 14.67 -2.30
N ASP A 734 -6.86 14.93 -1.91
CA ASP A 734 -6.41 14.79 -0.52
C ASP A 734 -7.05 15.83 0.42
N VAL A 735 -7.38 17.03 -0.09
CA VAL A 735 -8.19 18.04 0.61
C VAL A 735 -9.66 17.61 0.70
N ALA A 736 -10.27 17.18 -0.42
CA ALA A 736 -11.63 16.65 -0.42
C ALA A 736 -11.81 15.51 0.59
N TYR A 737 -10.88 14.55 0.58
CA TYR A 737 -10.89 13.37 1.45
C TYR A 737 -10.73 13.69 2.94
N ARG A 738 -9.92 14.70 3.28
CA ARG A 738 -9.75 15.16 4.67
C ARG A 738 -10.90 16.04 5.15
N SER A 739 -11.61 16.71 4.25
CA SER A 739 -12.79 17.52 4.57
C SER A 739 -14.06 16.69 4.85
N THR A 740 -14.03 15.38 4.58
CA THR A 740 -15.12 14.43 4.90
C THR A 740 -15.07 14.05 6.38
N PRO A 741 -16.19 14.13 7.13
CA PRO A 741 -16.23 13.73 8.54
C PRO A 741 -15.72 12.29 8.75
N THR A 742 -15.01 12.04 9.87
CA THR A 742 -14.35 10.75 10.10
C THR A 742 -15.33 9.56 10.08
N ALA A 743 -16.50 9.70 10.69
CA ALA A 743 -17.53 8.66 10.72
C ALA A 743 -18.12 8.38 9.32
N ASP A 744 -18.38 9.41 8.51
CA ASP A 744 -18.81 9.23 7.12
C ASP A 744 -17.69 8.59 6.29
N ARG A 745 -16.44 9.01 6.47
CA ARG A 745 -15.28 8.44 5.77
C ARG A 745 -15.10 6.95 6.07
N GLU A 746 -15.21 6.55 7.33
CA GLU A 746 -15.19 5.13 7.76
C GLU A 746 -16.36 4.36 7.12
N ARG A 747 -17.58 4.90 7.18
CA ARG A 747 -18.77 4.29 6.57
C ARG A 747 -18.61 4.13 5.05
N LEU A 748 -18.15 5.17 4.36
CA LEU A 748 -17.93 5.18 2.91
C LEU A 748 -16.83 4.20 2.49
N HIS A 749 -15.73 4.08 3.24
CA HIS A 749 -14.75 3.01 2.99
C HIS A 749 -15.38 1.61 3.13
N GLY A 750 -16.26 1.42 4.11
CA GLY A 750 -16.98 0.16 4.32
C GLY A 750 -17.94 -0.18 3.17
N LEU A 751 -18.67 0.82 2.67
CA LEU A 751 -19.55 0.70 1.50
C LEU A 751 -18.75 0.42 0.22
N ILE A 752 -17.65 1.13 -0.02
CA ILE A 752 -16.79 0.93 -1.20
C ILE A 752 -16.15 -0.46 -1.18
N ALA A 753 -15.69 -0.95 -0.02
CA ALA A 753 -15.16 -2.32 0.08
C ALA A 753 -16.19 -3.36 -0.37
N THR A 754 -17.41 -3.31 0.17
CA THR A 754 -18.48 -4.26 -0.17
C THR A 754 -19.03 -4.07 -1.59
N LEU A 755 -18.99 -2.84 -2.13
CA LEU A 755 -19.29 -2.59 -3.53
C LEU A 755 -18.28 -3.25 -4.46
N ILE A 756 -16.97 -3.09 -4.19
CA ILE A 756 -15.92 -3.69 -5.02
C ILE A 756 -16.02 -5.23 -4.95
N GLU A 757 -16.27 -5.80 -3.78
CA GLU A 757 -16.52 -7.25 -3.61
C GLU A 757 -17.70 -7.77 -4.46
N ALA A 758 -18.75 -6.96 -4.64
CA ALA A 758 -19.95 -7.34 -5.39
C ALA A 758 -19.88 -7.06 -6.89
N VAL A 759 -19.23 -5.97 -7.31
CA VAL A 759 -19.18 -5.50 -8.71
C VAL A 759 -17.93 -6.03 -9.43
N SER A 760 -16.84 -6.24 -8.71
CA SER A 760 -15.52 -6.63 -9.22
C SER A 760 -14.88 -7.73 -8.34
N PRO A 761 -15.49 -8.93 -8.24
CA PRO A 761 -15.03 -10.02 -7.36
C PRO A 761 -13.63 -10.56 -7.70
N GLU A 762 -13.07 -10.19 -8.84
CA GLU A 762 -11.68 -10.43 -9.24
C GLU A 762 -10.68 -9.54 -8.46
N ILE A 763 -11.03 -8.29 -8.13
CA ILE A 763 -10.15 -7.37 -7.38
C ILE A 763 -9.80 -7.91 -5.97
N PRO A 764 -10.74 -8.40 -5.13
CA PRO A 764 -10.41 -9.05 -3.85
C PRO A 764 -9.50 -10.27 -3.98
N ARG A 765 -9.49 -10.95 -5.14
CA ARG A 765 -8.72 -12.19 -5.36
C ARG A 765 -7.31 -11.89 -5.90
N GLU A 766 -7.21 -10.96 -6.84
CA GLU A 766 -5.97 -10.62 -7.54
C GLU A 766 -5.14 -9.55 -6.81
N ARG A 767 -5.81 -8.53 -6.26
CA ARG A 767 -5.23 -7.37 -5.54
C ARG A 767 -5.91 -7.13 -4.16
N PRO A 768 -5.96 -8.13 -3.26
CA PRO A 768 -6.62 -8.03 -1.94
C PRO A 768 -6.16 -6.84 -1.08
N GLU A 769 -4.93 -6.35 -1.26
CA GLU A 769 -4.37 -5.17 -0.61
C GLU A 769 -5.21 -3.88 -0.83
N LEU A 770 -5.85 -3.74 -2.00
CA LEU A 770 -6.70 -2.59 -2.29
C LEU A 770 -7.91 -2.57 -1.35
N ILE A 771 -8.59 -3.71 -1.20
CA ILE A 771 -9.77 -3.83 -0.34
C ILE A 771 -9.37 -3.88 1.13
N ALA A 772 -8.21 -4.47 1.46
CA ALA A 772 -7.66 -4.45 2.82
C ALA A 772 -7.45 -3.01 3.35
N ALA A 773 -7.06 -2.07 2.47
CA ALA A 773 -6.95 -0.65 2.81
C ALA A 773 -8.32 -0.02 3.12
N HIS A 774 -9.35 -0.27 2.30
CA HIS A 774 -10.71 0.20 2.57
C HIS A 774 -11.29 -0.43 3.85
N LEU A 775 -11.19 -1.75 4.02
CA LEU A 775 -11.66 -2.44 5.23
C LEU A 775 -10.97 -1.92 6.50
N GLN A 776 -9.66 -1.64 6.45
CA GLN A 776 -8.95 -1.08 7.60
C GLN A 776 -9.41 0.35 7.90
N ALA A 777 -9.56 1.18 6.86
CA ALA A 777 -10.03 2.56 6.97
C ALA A 777 -11.53 2.66 7.34
N ALA A 778 -12.26 1.55 7.30
CA ALA A 778 -13.66 1.42 7.73
C ALA A 778 -13.83 0.85 9.15
N GLY A 779 -12.74 0.61 9.89
CA GLY A 779 -12.80 -0.07 11.19
C GLY A 779 -13.20 -1.56 11.11
N ARG A 780 -13.32 -2.15 9.91
CA ARG A 780 -13.59 -3.58 9.68
C ARG A 780 -12.29 -4.39 9.83
N LEU A 781 -11.60 -4.19 10.96
CA LEU A 781 -10.21 -4.58 11.19
C LEU A 781 -9.99 -6.09 11.02
N ASP A 782 -11.00 -6.89 11.39
CA ASP A 782 -10.90 -8.35 11.35
C ASP A 782 -10.98 -8.92 9.91
N GLU A 783 -11.71 -8.25 9.02
CA GLU A 783 -11.74 -8.53 7.58
C GLU A 783 -10.50 -7.96 6.89
N ALA A 784 -10.10 -6.73 7.24
CA ALA A 784 -8.87 -6.12 6.77
C ALA A 784 -7.64 -6.99 7.07
N ARG A 785 -7.56 -7.53 8.29
CA ARG A 785 -6.54 -8.50 8.73
C ARG A 785 -6.49 -9.74 7.84
N ARG A 786 -7.64 -10.30 7.44
CA ARG A 786 -7.71 -11.44 6.52
C ARG A 786 -7.24 -11.06 5.11
N ALA A 787 -7.68 -9.89 4.61
CA ALA A 787 -7.29 -9.38 3.30
C ALA A 787 -5.79 -9.04 3.21
N TRP A 788 -5.20 -8.41 4.23
CA TRP A 788 -3.75 -8.17 4.31
C TRP A 788 -2.94 -9.48 4.35
N PHE A 789 -3.42 -10.52 5.04
CA PHE A 789 -2.77 -11.83 5.01
C PHE A 789 -2.89 -12.52 3.65
N ALA A 790 -4.03 -12.38 2.96
CA ALA A 790 -4.20 -12.85 1.59
C ALA A 790 -3.24 -12.13 0.62
N ALA A 791 -3.08 -10.80 0.76
CA ALA A 791 -2.12 -10.01 0.00
C ALA A 791 -0.67 -10.46 0.26
N ALA A 792 -0.29 -10.66 1.53
CA ALA A 792 1.03 -11.16 1.89
C ALA A 792 1.32 -12.55 1.28
N ARG A 793 0.32 -13.44 1.25
CA ARG A 793 0.41 -14.74 0.56
C ARG A 793 0.53 -14.61 -0.95
N GLY A 794 -0.24 -13.72 -1.58
CA GLY A 794 -0.17 -13.44 -3.02
C GLY A 794 1.20 -12.89 -3.42
N ALA A 795 1.73 -11.95 -2.64
CA ALA A 795 3.07 -11.40 -2.83
C ALA A 795 4.17 -12.49 -2.66
N ALA A 796 4.09 -13.32 -1.63
CA ALA A 796 5.03 -14.42 -1.41
C ALA A 796 5.00 -15.45 -2.56
N ALA A 797 3.81 -15.81 -3.04
CA ALA A 797 3.66 -16.71 -4.19
C ALA A 797 4.26 -16.10 -5.47
N ARG A 798 4.14 -14.79 -5.66
CA ARG A 798 4.73 -14.04 -6.78
C ARG A 798 6.23 -13.74 -6.61
N GLN A 799 6.85 -14.23 -5.54
CA GLN A 799 8.24 -13.94 -5.13
C GLN A 799 8.54 -12.45 -4.87
N ALA A 800 7.49 -11.64 -4.68
CA ALA A 800 7.56 -10.24 -4.25
C ALA A 800 7.72 -10.19 -2.72
N TYR A 801 8.85 -10.70 -2.23
CA TYR A 801 9.04 -10.99 -0.81
C TYR A 801 9.12 -9.71 0.06
N ARG A 802 9.51 -8.55 -0.49
CA ARG A 802 9.53 -7.28 0.27
C ARG A 802 8.12 -6.87 0.65
N GLU A 803 7.21 -6.89 -0.31
CA GLU A 803 5.78 -6.68 -0.14
C GLU A 803 5.19 -7.75 0.79
N ALA A 804 5.55 -9.03 0.63
CA ALA A 804 5.08 -10.10 1.51
C ALA A 804 5.41 -9.87 3.00
N VAL A 805 6.63 -9.39 3.30
CA VAL A 805 7.05 -9.01 4.65
C VAL A 805 6.25 -7.83 5.18
N GLU A 806 6.06 -6.79 4.36
CA GLU A 806 5.36 -5.57 4.77
C GLU A 806 3.86 -5.81 5.00
N LEU A 807 3.19 -6.46 4.05
CA LEU A 807 1.79 -6.85 4.11
C LEU A 807 1.54 -7.83 5.26
N GLY A 808 2.47 -8.78 5.48
CA GLY A 808 2.43 -9.73 6.58
C GLY A 808 2.54 -9.06 7.95
N ARG A 809 3.48 -8.11 8.12
CA ARG A 809 3.61 -7.29 9.33
C ARG A 809 2.39 -6.41 9.58
N ARG A 810 1.83 -5.79 8.53
CA ARG A 810 0.58 -5.01 8.63
C ARG A 810 -0.58 -5.90 9.09
N SER A 811 -0.70 -7.09 8.51
CA SER A 811 -1.66 -8.10 8.96
C SER A 811 -1.45 -8.53 10.42
N LEU A 812 -0.20 -8.63 10.89
CA LEU A 812 0.12 -8.91 12.30
C LEU A 812 -0.33 -7.80 13.24
N SER A 813 -0.13 -6.54 12.86
CA SER A 813 -0.50 -5.39 13.70
C SER A 813 -1.99 -5.35 14.03
N LEU A 814 -2.84 -5.83 13.11
CA LEU A 814 -4.29 -5.96 13.31
C LEU A 814 -4.72 -7.23 14.05
N ALA A 815 -3.79 -8.12 14.44
CA ALA A 815 -4.13 -9.33 15.18
C ALA A 815 -4.55 -9.04 16.64
N GLY A 816 -4.18 -7.88 17.20
CA GLY A 816 -4.56 -7.48 18.56
C GLY A 816 -6.07 -7.44 18.79
N GLU A 817 -6.81 -7.05 17.76
CA GLU A 817 -8.27 -6.87 17.72
C GLU A 817 -9.08 -8.18 17.88
N LEU A 818 -8.43 -9.34 17.75
CA LEU A 818 -9.08 -10.63 17.95
C LEU A 818 -9.35 -10.86 19.45
N SER A 819 -10.64 -10.93 19.79
CA SER A 819 -11.15 -11.12 21.15
C SER A 819 -10.79 -12.50 21.73
N ASP A 820 -10.77 -13.54 20.90
CA ASP A 820 -10.38 -14.90 21.29
C ASP A 820 -8.83 -15.03 21.30
N PRO A 821 -8.19 -15.28 22.47
CA PRO A 821 -6.75 -15.38 22.56
C PRO A 821 -6.12 -16.53 21.75
N LEU A 822 -6.83 -17.64 21.57
CA LEU A 822 -6.35 -18.82 20.85
C LEU A 822 -6.44 -18.61 19.34
N VAL A 823 -7.54 -18.00 18.85
CA VAL A 823 -7.66 -17.59 17.44
C VAL A 823 -6.61 -16.53 17.11
N ARG A 824 -6.38 -15.57 18.01
CA ARG A 824 -5.32 -14.56 17.91
C ARG A 824 -3.94 -15.19 17.81
N ALA A 825 -3.58 -16.08 18.73
CA ALA A 825 -2.28 -16.76 18.72
C ALA A 825 -2.07 -17.58 17.44
N ARG A 826 -3.05 -18.41 17.06
CA ARG A 826 -3.01 -19.23 15.83
C ARG A 826 -2.84 -18.38 14.57
N PHE A 827 -3.52 -17.23 14.50
CA PHE A 827 -3.37 -16.32 13.37
C PHE A 827 -2.01 -15.63 13.36
N ALA A 828 -1.58 -15.07 14.48
CA ALA A 828 -0.30 -14.38 14.61
C ALA A 828 0.87 -15.33 14.27
N THR A 829 0.84 -16.59 14.73
CA THR A 829 1.84 -17.61 14.35
C THR A 829 1.88 -17.84 12.83
N ARG A 830 0.73 -18.02 12.17
CA ARG A 830 0.68 -18.27 10.71
C ARG A 830 1.20 -17.09 9.89
N ALA A 831 0.87 -15.87 10.29
CA ALA A 831 1.32 -14.67 9.60
C ALA A 831 2.79 -14.36 9.90
N GLN A 832 3.29 -14.64 11.10
CA GLN A 832 4.71 -14.53 11.45
C GLN A 832 5.56 -15.59 10.75
N GLN A 833 5.05 -16.82 10.59
CA GLN A 833 5.68 -17.87 9.77
C GLN A 833 5.88 -17.40 8.31
N LEU A 834 4.88 -16.72 7.73
CA LEU A 834 4.98 -16.15 6.38
C LEU A 834 6.03 -15.03 6.32
N VAL A 835 6.04 -14.12 7.29
CA VAL A 835 7.05 -13.06 7.40
C VAL A 835 8.46 -13.65 7.51
N ALA A 836 8.66 -14.67 8.36
CA ALA A 836 9.94 -15.35 8.51
C ALA A 836 10.40 -16.04 7.22
N ALA A 837 9.50 -16.74 6.52
CA ALA A 837 9.80 -17.38 5.24
C ALA A 837 10.11 -16.36 4.11
N ALA A 838 9.44 -15.22 4.08
CA ALA A 838 9.71 -14.15 3.12
C ALA A 838 11.01 -13.40 3.42
N LEU A 839 11.33 -13.14 4.70
CA LEU A 839 12.63 -12.62 5.12
C LEU A 839 13.76 -13.59 4.76
N LEU A 840 13.54 -14.89 4.95
CA LEU A 840 14.50 -15.95 4.62
C LEU A 840 14.87 -15.93 3.13
N ALA A 841 13.88 -15.71 2.25
CA ALA A 841 14.09 -15.59 0.82
C ALA A 841 14.77 -14.27 0.40
N LEU A 842 14.61 -13.18 1.18
CA LEU A 842 15.22 -11.87 0.90
C LEU A 842 16.65 -11.70 1.40
N GLN A 843 17.00 -12.34 2.52
CA GLN A 843 18.22 -12.04 3.29
C GLN A 843 19.06 -13.29 3.56
N GLY A 844 18.58 -14.47 3.15
CA GLY A 844 19.23 -15.74 3.41
C GLY A 844 19.13 -16.22 4.86
N TYR A 845 19.55 -17.47 5.06
CA TYR A 845 19.48 -18.18 6.33
C TYR A 845 20.35 -17.58 7.46
N GLY A 846 21.36 -16.76 7.14
CA GLY A 846 22.29 -16.20 8.14
C GLY A 846 21.85 -14.86 8.75
N SER A 847 20.74 -14.27 8.27
CA SER A 847 20.21 -13.00 8.77
C SER A 847 19.76 -13.06 10.23
N ALA A 848 19.96 -11.95 10.97
CA ALA A 848 19.52 -11.83 12.35
C ALA A 848 17.99 -11.61 12.45
N GLU A 849 17.45 -10.89 11.47
CA GLU A 849 16.03 -10.57 11.30
C GLU A 849 15.21 -11.83 11.01
N VAL A 850 15.76 -12.76 10.22
CA VAL A 850 15.14 -14.08 9.96
C VAL A 850 15.07 -14.91 11.23
N GLU A 851 16.17 -15.02 11.97
CA GLU A 851 16.20 -15.74 13.25
C GLU A 851 15.19 -15.12 14.23
N GLN A 852 15.19 -13.79 14.36
CA GLN A 852 14.27 -13.07 15.23
C GLN A 852 12.80 -13.31 14.84
N ALA A 853 12.47 -13.28 13.55
CA ALA A 853 11.12 -13.53 13.06
C ALA A 853 10.64 -14.95 13.40
N TYR A 854 11.50 -15.96 13.26
CA TYR A 854 11.18 -17.33 13.68
C TYR A 854 11.11 -17.49 15.21
N ARG A 855 11.94 -16.79 16.00
CA ARG A 855 11.83 -16.81 17.48
C ARG A 855 10.49 -16.23 17.95
N GLU A 856 10.04 -15.13 17.34
CA GLU A 856 8.73 -14.54 17.60
C GLU A 856 7.59 -15.52 17.25
N ALA A 857 7.69 -16.23 16.12
CA ALA A 857 6.74 -17.29 15.78
C ALA A 857 6.74 -18.43 16.82
N GLU A 858 7.91 -18.81 17.34
CA GLU A 858 8.07 -19.89 18.32
C GLU A 858 7.40 -19.54 19.65
N VAL A 859 7.59 -18.29 20.12
CA VAL A 859 6.92 -17.76 21.33
C VAL A 859 5.41 -17.79 21.17
N LEU A 860 4.88 -17.35 20.01
CA LEU A 860 3.45 -17.39 19.73
C LEU A 860 2.90 -18.83 19.64
N ALA A 861 3.68 -19.77 19.11
CA ALA A 861 3.29 -21.17 18.95
C ALA A 861 3.31 -21.97 20.27
N LYS A 862 4.20 -21.66 21.21
CA LYS A 862 4.31 -22.35 22.51
C LYS A 862 3.05 -22.28 23.38
N GLY A 863 2.17 -21.31 23.13
CA GLY A 863 0.85 -21.21 23.78
C GLY A 863 -0.28 -21.99 23.10
N GLN A 864 0.03 -22.88 22.15
CA GLN A 864 -0.96 -23.61 21.33
C GLN A 864 -0.73 -25.11 21.40
N ASP A 865 -1.80 -25.89 21.54
CA ASP A 865 -1.79 -27.36 21.40
C ASP A 865 -1.66 -27.80 19.92
N ASP A 866 -0.60 -27.35 19.24
CA ASP A 866 -0.24 -27.74 17.88
C ASP A 866 1.28 -27.94 17.77
N ALA A 867 1.73 -29.13 18.22
CA ALA A 867 3.13 -29.51 18.18
C ALA A 867 3.72 -29.51 16.76
N ALA A 868 2.92 -29.81 15.73
CA ALA A 868 3.39 -29.82 14.34
C ALA A 868 3.69 -28.40 13.82
N VAL A 869 2.90 -27.41 14.21
CA VAL A 869 3.18 -25.99 13.94
C VAL A 869 4.47 -25.53 14.66
N LEU A 870 4.65 -25.91 15.93
CA LEU A 870 5.86 -25.59 16.69
C LEU A 870 7.11 -26.21 16.05
N THR A 871 7.09 -27.52 15.75
CA THR A 871 8.21 -28.22 15.10
C THR A 871 8.58 -27.58 13.75
N ARG A 872 7.60 -27.18 12.92
CA ARG A 872 7.87 -26.47 11.65
C ARG A 872 8.60 -25.14 11.84
N ILE A 873 8.31 -24.40 12.91
CA ILE A 873 8.99 -23.14 13.24
C ILE A 873 10.41 -23.42 13.73
N GLN A 874 10.55 -24.43 14.58
CA GLN A 874 11.84 -24.84 15.12
C GLN A 874 12.78 -25.34 14.01
N LEU A 875 12.30 -26.07 13.01
CA LEU A 875 13.09 -26.43 11.82
C LEU A 875 13.53 -25.20 11.00
N GLY A 876 12.76 -24.11 11.00
CA GLY A 876 13.21 -22.82 10.46
C GLY A 876 14.37 -22.21 11.24
N LEU A 877 14.30 -22.24 12.59
CA LEU A 877 15.42 -21.83 13.47
C LEU A 877 16.65 -22.73 13.30
N GLU A 878 16.45 -24.04 13.17
CA GLU A 878 17.50 -25.03 12.94
C GLU A 878 18.33 -24.67 11.70
N ALA A 879 17.68 -24.42 10.57
CA ALA A 879 18.36 -24.04 9.33
C ALA A 879 19.15 -22.73 9.48
N CYS A 880 18.62 -21.76 10.23
CA CYS A 880 19.33 -20.52 10.56
C CYS A 880 20.58 -20.81 11.42
N TYR A 881 20.45 -21.65 12.45
CA TYR A 881 21.56 -22.03 13.33
C TYR A 881 22.63 -22.85 12.61
N VAL A 882 22.27 -23.75 11.69
CA VAL A 882 23.23 -24.46 10.82
C VAL A 882 24.03 -23.45 10.03
N MET A 883 23.36 -22.54 9.30
CA MET A 883 24.03 -21.60 8.41
C MET A 883 24.92 -20.60 9.18
N ARG A 884 24.51 -20.19 10.39
CA ARG A 884 25.32 -19.39 11.32
C ARG A 884 26.41 -20.17 12.07
N GLY A 885 26.42 -21.51 11.97
CA GLY A 885 27.40 -22.37 12.63
C GLY A 885 27.13 -22.68 14.10
N ASP A 886 25.96 -22.38 14.66
CA ASP A 886 25.55 -22.91 15.99
C ASP A 886 25.01 -24.35 15.84
N LEU A 887 25.91 -25.25 15.46
CA LEU A 887 25.64 -26.69 15.32
C LEU A 887 25.19 -27.34 16.65
N ARG A 888 25.35 -26.66 17.79
CA ARG A 888 24.86 -27.14 19.08
C ARG A 888 23.36 -26.91 19.20
N ARG A 889 22.86 -25.69 18.96
CA ARG A 889 21.41 -25.41 18.96
C ARG A 889 20.70 -26.14 17.83
N ALA A 890 21.29 -26.18 16.63
CA ALA A 890 20.74 -26.93 15.51
C ALA A 890 20.54 -28.43 15.86
N SER A 891 21.56 -29.08 16.43
CA SER A 891 21.43 -30.48 16.89
C SER A 891 20.31 -30.66 17.91
N GLN A 892 20.22 -29.78 18.91
CA GLN A 892 19.20 -29.87 19.95
C GLN A 892 17.79 -29.81 19.35
N ILE A 893 17.56 -28.90 18.40
CA ILE A 893 16.27 -28.78 17.71
C ILE A 893 16.01 -29.98 16.80
N ALA A 894 16.97 -30.40 15.98
CA ALA A 894 16.79 -31.51 15.05
C ALA A 894 16.51 -32.84 15.77
N ASP A 895 17.21 -33.09 16.89
CA ASP A 895 16.99 -34.28 17.73
C ASP A 895 15.60 -34.24 18.42
N GLN A 896 15.14 -33.05 18.84
CA GLN A 896 13.77 -32.86 19.38
C GLN A 896 12.68 -33.01 18.32
N ALA A 897 12.91 -32.47 17.12
CA ALA A 897 11.97 -32.54 16.00
C ALA A 897 11.75 -33.99 15.58
N VAL A 898 12.83 -34.78 15.39
CA VAL A 898 12.73 -36.22 15.10
C VAL A 898 11.93 -36.96 16.17
N ALA A 899 12.17 -36.68 17.46
CA ALA A 899 11.43 -37.30 18.56
C ALA A 899 9.94 -36.87 18.64
N ALA A 900 9.57 -35.74 18.03
CA ALA A 900 8.20 -35.21 17.99
C ALA A 900 7.42 -35.60 16.71
N THR A 901 8.07 -36.25 15.74
CA THR A 901 7.48 -36.60 14.43
C THR A 901 7.29 -38.10 14.25
N ASP A 902 6.33 -38.47 13.41
CA ASP A 902 5.98 -39.84 13.08
C ASP A 902 5.72 -39.96 11.57
N TRP A 903 6.40 -40.91 10.93
CA TRP A 903 6.37 -41.12 9.48
C TRP A 903 5.02 -41.58 8.93
N HIS A 904 4.10 -42.06 9.76
CA HIS A 904 2.75 -42.46 9.37
C HIS A 904 1.73 -41.32 9.57
N ARG A 905 1.96 -40.43 10.55
CA ARG A 905 1.06 -39.29 10.87
C ARG A 905 1.34 -38.06 10.01
N ASP A 906 2.60 -37.64 9.90
CA ASP A 906 3.02 -36.50 9.08
C ASP A 906 4.35 -36.86 8.38
N PRO A 907 4.29 -37.58 7.24
CA PRO A 907 5.47 -38.04 6.54
C PRO A 907 6.38 -36.89 6.09
N LEU A 908 5.80 -35.74 5.75
CA LEU A 908 6.57 -34.57 5.28
C LEU A 908 7.33 -33.90 6.42
N LEU A 909 6.70 -33.73 7.59
CA LEU A 909 7.37 -33.16 8.75
C LEU A 909 8.41 -34.11 9.34
N ALA A 910 8.15 -35.42 9.31
CA ALA A 910 9.14 -36.44 9.65
C ALA A 910 10.35 -36.38 8.69
N LEU A 911 10.12 -36.28 7.37
CA LEU A 911 11.18 -36.13 6.37
C LEU A 911 12.04 -34.88 6.62
N GLN A 912 11.42 -33.73 6.89
CA GLN A 912 12.14 -32.49 7.20
C GLN A 912 12.97 -32.62 8.48
N SER A 913 12.43 -33.27 9.52
CA SER A 913 13.11 -33.46 10.81
C SER A 913 14.30 -34.41 10.72
N HIS A 914 14.12 -35.56 10.05
CA HIS A 914 15.20 -36.52 9.81
C HIS A 914 16.29 -35.95 8.88
N TRP A 915 15.92 -35.16 7.87
CA TRP A 915 16.88 -34.45 7.02
C TRP A 915 17.72 -33.45 7.82
N ALA A 916 17.09 -32.60 8.65
CA ALA A 916 17.80 -31.65 9.51
C ALA A 916 18.81 -32.38 10.43
N GLN A 917 18.37 -33.47 11.05
CA GLN A 917 19.24 -34.28 11.92
C GLN A 917 20.43 -34.89 11.15
N ALA A 918 20.21 -35.43 9.95
CA ALA A 918 21.27 -35.97 9.10
C ALA A 918 22.25 -34.86 8.63
N ASN A 919 21.73 -33.68 8.29
CA ASN A 919 22.52 -32.51 7.89
C ASN A 919 23.44 -32.02 9.03
N VAL A 920 22.91 -31.83 10.25
CA VAL A 920 23.74 -31.46 11.41
C VAL A 920 24.81 -32.52 11.70
N ARG A 921 24.47 -33.81 11.58
CA ARG A 921 25.43 -34.90 11.73
C ARG A 921 26.53 -34.86 10.65
N PHE A 922 26.21 -34.47 9.41
CA PHE A 922 27.19 -34.29 8.35
C PHE A 922 28.23 -33.21 8.71
N HIS A 923 27.81 -31.99 9.05
CA HIS A 923 28.72 -30.88 9.38
C HIS A 923 29.54 -31.14 10.67
N ARG A 924 28.95 -31.83 11.66
CA ARG A 924 29.67 -32.31 12.85
C ARG A 924 30.63 -33.47 12.58
N GLY A 925 30.61 -34.05 11.38
CA GLY A 925 31.52 -35.11 10.95
C GLY A 925 31.09 -36.54 11.33
N HIS A 926 29.86 -36.74 11.81
CA HIS A 926 29.29 -38.04 12.19
C HIS A 926 28.76 -38.80 10.95
N TRP A 927 29.60 -38.98 9.95
CA TRP A 927 29.18 -39.31 8.58
C TRP A 927 28.42 -40.63 8.40
N ARG A 928 28.69 -41.68 9.19
CA ARG A 928 27.89 -42.92 9.11
C ARG A 928 26.43 -42.68 9.48
N HIS A 929 26.19 -42.10 10.67
CA HIS A 929 24.85 -41.72 11.12
C HIS A 929 24.16 -40.66 10.25
N ALA A 930 24.93 -39.85 9.52
CA ALA A 930 24.39 -38.92 8.53
C ALA A 930 23.95 -39.67 7.26
N LEU A 931 24.79 -40.58 6.74
CA LEU A 931 24.47 -41.42 5.59
C LEU A 931 23.23 -42.27 5.85
N ASP A 932 23.19 -42.99 6.97
CA ASP A 932 22.04 -43.81 7.36
C ASP A 932 20.74 -42.97 7.39
N GLY A 933 20.81 -41.76 7.96
CA GLY A 933 19.68 -40.82 7.99
C GLY A 933 19.26 -40.31 6.61
N PHE A 934 20.21 -40.07 5.70
CA PHE A 934 19.90 -39.69 4.32
C PHE A 934 19.30 -40.86 3.52
N GLU A 935 19.74 -42.11 3.74
CA GLU A 935 19.08 -43.28 3.11
C GLU A 935 17.64 -43.43 3.61
N THR A 936 17.38 -43.33 4.92
CA THR A 936 16.00 -43.35 5.46
C THR A 936 15.12 -42.25 4.85
N CYS A 937 15.65 -41.03 4.70
CA CYS A 937 14.93 -39.94 4.03
C CYS A 937 14.60 -40.27 2.57
N LEU A 938 15.53 -40.88 1.82
CA LEU A 938 15.34 -41.27 0.43
C LEU A 938 14.34 -42.44 0.27
N GLU A 939 14.36 -43.41 1.19
CA GLU A 939 13.41 -44.51 1.22
C GLU A 939 11.97 -44.02 1.40
N HIS A 940 11.74 -43.16 2.40
CA HIS A 940 10.41 -42.59 2.62
C HIS A 940 9.98 -41.62 1.51
N TYR A 941 10.89 -40.80 0.97
CA TYR A 941 10.57 -39.86 -0.12
C TYR A 941 10.01 -40.57 -1.38
N ARG A 942 10.49 -41.78 -1.71
CA ARG A 942 9.99 -42.56 -2.87
C ARG A 942 8.48 -42.83 -2.83
N GLY A 943 7.88 -42.87 -1.64
CA GLY A 943 6.44 -43.08 -1.45
C GLY A 943 5.59 -41.80 -1.42
N MET A 944 6.19 -40.61 -1.54
CA MET A 944 5.48 -39.34 -1.36
C MET A 944 5.08 -38.67 -2.67
N ALA A 945 3.91 -38.02 -2.68
CA ALA A 945 3.57 -37.05 -3.69
C ALA A 945 4.50 -35.83 -3.56
N ARG A 946 5.16 -35.43 -4.67
CA ARG A 946 6.18 -34.37 -4.68
C ARG A 946 5.59 -33.02 -4.22
N PRO A 947 6.11 -32.39 -3.15
CA PRO A 947 5.67 -31.05 -2.74
C PRO A 947 6.17 -30.00 -3.75
N ARG A 948 5.30 -29.58 -4.69
CA ARG A 948 5.60 -28.55 -5.70
C ARG A 948 5.99 -27.16 -5.14
N SER A 949 5.85 -26.95 -3.84
CA SER A 949 6.09 -25.67 -3.14
C SER A 949 7.36 -25.65 -2.28
N ALA A 950 8.18 -26.71 -2.28
CA ALA A 950 9.41 -26.75 -1.50
C ALA A 950 10.55 -25.99 -2.22
N VAL A 951 11.16 -25.02 -1.53
CA VAL A 951 12.32 -24.24 -2.05
C VAL A 951 13.49 -25.16 -2.43
N GLN A 952 13.66 -26.28 -1.72
CA GLN A 952 14.66 -27.31 -2.00
C GLN A 952 13.97 -28.67 -2.07
N ASP A 953 14.32 -29.51 -3.05
CA ASP A 953 13.84 -30.89 -3.07
C ASP A 953 14.64 -31.75 -2.07
N PRO A 954 13.99 -32.44 -1.11
CA PRO A 954 14.69 -33.23 -0.09
C PRO A 954 15.56 -34.35 -0.67
N ALA A 955 15.14 -35.00 -1.76
CA ALA A 955 15.91 -36.08 -2.35
C ALA A 955 17.17 -35.56 -3.05
N VAL A 956 17.11 -34.43 -3.76
CA VAL A 956 18.31 -33.75 -4.29
C VAL A 956 19.32 -33.47 -3.17
N MET A 957 18.87 -32.91 -2.04
CA MET A 957 19.75 -32.64 -0.90
C MET A 957 20.35 -33.92 -0.28
N CYS A 958 19.54 -34.97 -0.08
CA CYS A 958 20.00 -36.24 0.47
C CYS A 958 21.00 -36.94 -0.48
N LEU A 959 20.71 -36.98 -1.79
CA LEU A 959 21.59 -37.58 -2.81
C LEU A 959 22.94 -36.82 -2.89
N GLY A 960 22.93 -35.48 -2.85
CA GLY A 960 24.15 -34.66 -2.86
C GLY A 960 25.05 -34.89 -1.65
N TYR A 961 24.52 -34.77 -0.43
CA TYR A 961 25.32 -34.98 0.79
C TYR A 961 25.77 -36.44 0.96
N SER A 962 24.94 -37.42 0.60
CA SER A 962 25.34 -38.84 0.62
C SER A 962 26.42 -39.17 -0.40
N ALA A 963 26.40 -38.58 -1.61
CA ALA A 963 27.49 -38.72 -2.58
C ALA A 963 28.82 -38.20 -2.00
N TRP A 964 28.79 -37.06 -1.30
CA TRP A 964 29.95 -36.53 -0.60
C TRP A 964 30.46 -37.50 0.47
N ILE A 965 29.57 -38.01 1.33
CA ILE A 965 29.94 -38.98 2.37
C ILE A 965 30.55 -40.25 1.75
N LEU A 966 29.95 -40.80 0.69
CA LEU A 966 30.45 -42.00 0.01
C LEU A 966 31.87 -41.81 -0.54
N PHE A 967 32.16 -40.66 -1.16
CA PHE A 967 33.51 -40.34 -1.64
C PHE A 967 34.53 -40.38 -0.50
N GLU A 968 34.25 -39.67 0.59
CA GLU A 968 35.14 -39.53 1.75
C GLU A 968 35.33 -40.84 2.54
N LEU A 969 34.29 -41.69 2.56
CA LEU A 969 34.33 -43.06 3.09
C LEU A 969 35.12 -44.02 2.20
N GLY A 970 35.78 -43.55 1.14
CA GLY A 970 36.61 -44.39 0.27
C GLY A 970 35.78 -45.23 -0.70
N ARG A 971 34.61 -44.75 -1.12
CA ARG A 971 33.67 -45.42 -2.05
C ARG A 971 33.39 -44.54 -3.26
N ALA A 972 34.42 -44.25 -4.06
CA ALA A 972 34.33 -43.24 -5.13
C ALA A 972 33.43 -43.68 -6.30
N GLY A 973 33.40 -44.98 -6.65
CA GLY A 973 32.44 -45.50 -7.63
C GLY A 973 31.00 -45.26 -7.20
N ASP A 974 30.67 -45.69 -5.98
CA ASP A 974 29.35 -45.53 -5.37
C ASP A 974 28.92 -44.05 -5.28
N ALA A 975 29.88 -43.14 -5.05
CA ALA A 975 29.64 -41.69 -5.07
C ALA A 975 29.32 -41.17 -6.49
N LEU A 976 29.99 -41.67 -7.52
CA LEU A 976 29.67 -41.32 -8.92
C LEU A 976 28.29 -41.87 -9.33
N ASP A 977 27.98 -43.11 -8.97
CA ASP A 977 26.65 -43.71 -9.21
C ASP A 977 25.54 -42.90 -8.50
N ARG A 978 25.83 -42.35 -7.32
CA ARG A 978 24.94 -41.45 -6.57
C ARG A 978 24.79 -40.07 -7.23
N LEU A 979 25.83 -39.53 -7.86
CA LEU A 979 25.74 -38.30 -8.66
C LEU A 979 24.90 -38.46 -9.92
N ASP A 980 24.99 -39.62 -10.60
CA ASP A 980 24.19 -39.86 -11.79
C ASP A 980 22.69 -39.98 -11.43
N GLN A 981 22.36 -40.59 -10.28
CA GLN A 981 21.01 -40.55 -9.70
C GLN A 981 20.55 -39.12 -9.35
N LEU A 982 21.43 -38.32 -8.73
CA LEU A 982 21.18 -36.92 -8.37
C LEU A 982 20.85 -36.07 -9.61
N LEU A 983 21.67 -36.14 -10.66
CA LEU A 983 21.48 -35.36 -11.88
C LEU A 983 20.26 -35.82 -12.68
N ALA A 984 19.99 -37.13 -12.75
CA ALA A 984 18.79 -37.67 -13.39
C ALA A 984 17.51 -37.22 -12.67
N HIS A 985 17.49 -37.31 -11.33
CA HIS A 985 16.35 -36.84 -10.53
C HIS A 985 16.15 -35.33 -10.64
N ALA A 986 17.22 -34.53 -10.52
CA ALA A 986 17.12 -33.07 -10.62
C ALA A 986 16.62 -32.59 -11.99
N ARG A 987 17.05 -33.22 -13.08
CA ARG A 987 16.54 -32.93 -14.44
C ARG A 987 15.09 -33.39 -14.61
N ALA A 988 14.68 -34.50 -13.98
CA ALA A 988 13.30 -34.99 -13.98
C ALA A 988 12.34 -34.27 -12.98
N LEU A 989 12.84 -33.27 -12.23
CA LEU A 989 12.02 -32.37 -11.42
C LEU A 989 11.57 -31.11 -12.19
N ASP A 990 12.27 -30.75 -13.26
CA ASP A 990 12.16 -29.46 -13.97
C ASP A 990 12.17 -28.25 -13.01
N HIS A 991 12.98 -28.33 -11.95
CA HIS A 991 13.07 -27.30 -10.91
C HIS A 991 14.47 -26.66 -10.91
N PRO A 992 14.64 -25.44 -11.45
CA PRO A 992 15.97 -24.84 -11.65
C PRO A 992 16.82 -24.73 -10.37
N PHE A 993 16.23 -24.45 -9.21
CA PHE A 993 16.97 -24.41 -7.95
C PHE A 993 17.58 -25.77 -7.65
N SER A 994 16.77 -26.84 -7.70
CA SER A 994 17.22 -28.22 -7.50
C SER A 994 18.30 -28.65 -8.49
N LEU A 995 18.22 -28.18 -9.74
CA LEU A 995 19.24 -28.42 -10.76
C LEU A 995 20.57 -27.73 -10.41
N GLY A 996 20.55 -26.44 -10.03
CA GLY A 996 21.75 -25.71 -9.61
C GLY A 996 22.47 -26.37 -8.41
N VAL A 997 21.70 -26.83 -7.41
CA VAL A 997 22.22 -27.63 -6.28
C VAL A 997 22.91 -28.91 -6.77
N ALA A 998 22.21 -29.70 -7.59
CA ALA A 998 22.69 -30.98 -8.09
C ALA A 998 24.00 -30.84 -8.88
N LEU A 999 24.09 -29.81 -9.73
CA LEU A 999 25.27 -29.49 -10.53
C LEU A 999 26.46 -29.04 -9.66
N GLY A 1000 26.23 -28.25 -8.60
CA GLY A 1000 27.29 -27.84 -7.66
C GLY A 1000 27.91 -29.03 -6.90
N PHE A 1001 27.09 -29.96 -6.42
CA PHE A 1001 27.56 -31.23 -5.84
C PHE A 1001 28.31 -32.09 -6.87
N ALA A 1002 27.77 -32.21 -8.08
CA ALA A 1002 28.39 -32.99 -9.15
C ALA A 1002 29.76 -32.44 -9.56
N ALA A 1003 29.88 -31.13 -9.73
CA ALA A 1003 31.14 -30.44 -10.03
C ALA A 1003 32.19 -30.69 -8.94
N SER A 1004 31.81 -30.48 -7.67
CA SER A 1004 32.69 -30.69 -6.51
C SER A 1004 33.24 -32.11 -6.43
N ILE A 1005 32.37 -33.11 -6.54
CA ILE A 1005 32.75 -34.52 -6.33
C ILE A 1005 33.42 -35.11 -7.57
N LYS A 1006 33.01 -34.75 -8.80
CA LYS A 1006 33.72 -35.18 -10.02
C LYS A 1006 35.14 -34.61 -10.08
N ARG A 1007 35.37 -33.37 -9.63
CA ARG A 1007 36.73 -32.81 -9.46
C ARG A 1007 37.59 -33.67 -8.53
N LEU A 1008 37.05 -34.06 -7.37
CA LEU A 1008 37.74 -34.91 -6.40
C LEU A 1008 38.06 -36.33 -6.95
N CYS A 1009 37.16 -36.90 -7.75
CA CYS A 1009 37.42 -38.15 -8.49
C CYS A 1009 38.46 -37.99 -9.63
N GLY A 1010 38.66 -36.77 -10.13
CA GLY A 1010 39.57 -36.44 -11.23
C GLY A 1010 38.92 -36.37 -12.61
N ASP A 1011 37.58 -36.39 -12.69
CA ASP A 1011 36.81 -36.13 -13.92
C ASP A 1011 36.63 -34.61 -14.12
N THR A 1012 37.75 -33.96 -14.45
CA THR A 1012 37.86 -32.48 -14.54
C THR A 1012 37.04 -31.92 -15.71
N ALA A 1013 36.82 -32.71 -16.77
CA ALA A 1013 36.05 -32.28 -17.93
C ALA A 1013 34.56 -32.15 -17.60
N ALA A 1014 33.95 -33.20 -17.01
CA ALA A 1014 32.56 -33.13 -16.59
C ALA A 1014 32.37 -32.17 -15.39
N ALA A 1015 33.33 -32.11 -14.47
CA ALA A 1015 33.26 -31.19 -13.33
C ALA A 1015 33.10 -29.72 -13.78
N ILE A 1016 33.76 -29.31 -14.86
CA ILE A 1016 33.71 -27.94 -15.36
C ILE A 1016 32.42 -27.67 -16.12
N ALA A 1017 31.98 -28.60 -16.98
CA ALA A 1017 30.67 -28.49 -17.63
C ALA A 1017 29.54 -28.31 -16.60
N HIS A 1018 29.57 -29.07 -15.49
CA HIS A 1018 28.61 -28.90 -14.40
C HIS A 1018 28.80 -27.62 -13.59
N ALA A 1019 30.02 -27.13 -13.38
CA ALA A 1019 30.26 -25.87 -12.67
C ALA A 1019 29.76 -24.66 -13.48
N ASP A 1020 29.99 -24.64 -14.79
CA ASP A 1020 29.50 -23.60 -15.70
C ASP A 1020 27.96 -23.64 -15.77
N GLU A 1021 27.35 -24.83 -15.96
CA GLU A 1021 25.89 -25.03 -15.94
C GLU A 1021 25.29 -24.61 -14.57
N ALA A 1022 25.98 -24.87 -13.44
CA ALA A 1022 25.54 -24.47 -12.11
C ALA A 1022 25.52 -22.95 -11.92
N VAL A 1023 26.56 -22.23 -12.37
CA VAL A 1023 26.57 -20.76 -12.33
C VAL A 1023 25.43 -20.21 -13.18
N ASP A 1024 25.33 -20.62 -14.45
CA ASP A 1024 24.29 -20.17 -15.36
C ASP A 1024 22.87 -20.34 -14.80
N VAL A 1025 22.57 -21.51 -14.23
CA VAL A 1025 21.25 -21.80 -13.63
C VAL A 1025 21.02 -20.94 -12.38
N CYS A 1026 22.03 -20.78 -11.52
CA CYS A 1026 21.89 -20.02 -10.27
C CYS A 1026 21.84 -18.50 -10.50
N GLU A 1027 22.48 -17.96 -11.54
CA GLU A 1027 22.42 -16.53 -11.90
C GLU A 1027 21.05 -16.16 -12.47
N ARG A 1028 20.56 -16.94 -13.45
CA ARG A 1028 19.23 -16.74 -14.03
C ARG A 1028 18.12 -16.87 -12.97
N GLY A 1029 18.30 -17.79 -12.03
CA GLY A 1029 17.39 -18.03 -10.90
C GLY A 1029 17.56 -17.08 -9.71
N GLN A 1030 18.66 -16.33 -9.62
CA GLN A 1030 19.03 -15.50 -8.46
C GLN A 1030 19.16 -16.31 -7.15
N PHE A 1031 19.70 -17.52 -7.23
CA PHE A 1031 19.83 -18.45 -6.08
C PHE A 1031 21.11 -18.19 -5.27
N GLU A 1032 21.23 -17.02 -4.66
CA GLU A 1032 22.48 -16.46 -4.10
C GLU A 1032 23.38 -17.44 -3.32
N VAL A 1033 22.81 -18.26 -2.43
CA VAL A 1033 23.57 -19.25 -1.63
C VAL A 1033 24.23 -20.31 -2.52
N TRP A 1034 23.50 -20.86 -3.49
CA TRP A 1034 24.03 -21.87 -4.40
C TRP A 1034 24.84 -21.28 -5.55
N LEU A 1035 24.54 -20.03 -5.92
CA LEU A 1035 25.39 -19.24 -6.80
C LEU A 1035 26.78 -19.06 -6.19
N ALA A 1036 26.85 -18.63 -4.92
CA ALA A 1036 28.10 -18.51 -4.19
C ALA A 1036 28.90 -19.83 -4.17
N HIS A 1037 28.24 -20.96 -3.94
CA HIS A 1037 28.88 -22.28 -4.03
C HIS A 1037 29.38 -22.61 -5.44
N ALA A 1038 28.57 -22.35 -6.48
CA ALA A 1038 28.95 -22.59 -7.87
C ALA A 1038 30.17 -21.76 -8.30
N TRP A 1039 30.20 -20.47 -7.94
CA TRP A 1039 31.35 -19.58 -8.14
C TRP A 1039 32.61 -20.06 -7.39
N MET A 1040 32.47 -20.54 -6.15
CA MET A 1040 33.60 -21.15 -5.40
C MET A 1040 34.18 -22.39 -6.12
N VAL A 1041 33.32 -23.24 -6.69
CA VAL A 1041 33.74 -24.49 -7.38
C VAL A 1041 34.30 -24.22 -8.76
N ARG A 1042 33.65 -23.34 -9.56
CA ARG A 1042 34.14 -22.92 -10.89
C ARG A 1042 35.51 -22.24 -10.76
N GLY A 1043 35.68 -21.36 -9.78
CA GLY A 1043 36.95 -20.68 -9.55
C GLY A 1043 38.08 -21.64 -9.15
N GLN A 1044 37.79 -22.65 -8.32
CA GLN A 1044 38.78 -23.70 -8.02
C GLN A 1044 39.15 -24.52 -9.26
N LEU A 1045 38.19 -24.81 -10.13
CA LEU A 1045 38.43 -25.55 -11.38
C LEU A 1045 39.18 -24.72 -12.43
N ALA A 1046 38.95 -23.41 -12.50
CA ALA A 1046 39.75 -22.49 -13.30
C ALA A 1046 41.21 -22.46 -12.83
N ALA A 1047 41.44 -22.39 -11.50
CA ALA A 1047 42.77 -22.49 -10.93
C ALA A 1047 43.43 -23.87 -11.15
N ASP A 1048 42.68 -24.98 -11.11
CA ASP A 1048 43.16 -26.32 -11.50
C ASP A 1048 43.59 -26.39 -12.98
N ARG A 1049 43.05 -25.52 -13.86
CA ARG A 1049 43.47 -25.35 -15.28
C ARG A 1049 44.57 -24.30 -15.48
N GLY A 1050 45.09 -23.68 -14.43
CA GLY A 1050 46.08 -22.59 -14.52
C GLY A 1050 45.49 -21.21 -14.84
N GLN A 1051 44.17 -21.06 -14.90
CA GLN A 1051 43.48 -19.76 -15.04
C GLN A 1051 43.32 -19.10 -13.67
N VAL A 1052 44.45 -18.79 -13.04
CA VAL A 1052 44.56 -18.41 -11.62
C VAL A 1052 43.78 -17.14 -11.29
N ASP A 1053 43.95 -16.06 -12.07
CA ASP A 1053 43.32 -14.77 -11.78
C ASP A 1053 41.80 -14.82 -11.88
N ILE A 1054 41.29 -15.55 -12.89
CA ILE A 1054 39.85 -15.83 -13.06
C ILE A 1054 39.37 -16.65 -11.86
N GLY A 1055 40.12 -17.69 -11.48
CA GLY A 1055 39.79 -18.53 -10.33
C GLY A 1055 39.73 -17.78 -9.01
N ALA A 1056 40.68 -16.87 -8.76
CA ALA A 1056 40.71 -16.04 -7.57
C ALA A 1056 39.53 -15.06 -7.52
N GLN A 1057 39.27 -14.33 -8.62
CA GLN A 1057 38.12 -13.43 -8.73
C GLN A 1057 36.79 -14.17 -8.53
N ASP A 1058 36.67 -15.38 -9.09
CA ASP A 1058 35.47 -16.19 -8.96
C ASP A 1058 35.21 -16.56 -7.49
N MET A 1059 36.25 -17.02 -6.79
CA MET A 1059 36.17 -17.44 -5.39
C MET A 1059 36.02 -16.26 -4.42
N ASP A 1060 36.56 -15.08 -4.74
CA ASP A 1060 36.32 -13.87 -3.96
C ASP A 1060 34.85 -13.45 -4.03
N ARG A 1061 34.24 -13.47 -5.23
CA ARG A 1061 32.79 -13.22 -5.40
C ARG A 1061 31.96 -14.24 -4.65
N GLY A 1062 32.26 -15.53 -4.82
CA GLY A 1062 31.55 -16.61 -4.13
C GLY A 1062 31.64 -16.51 -2.61
N TYR A 1063 32.84 -16.25 -2.08
CA TYR A 1063 33.05 -16.10 -0.64
C TYR A 1063 32.40 -14.85 -0.05
N ALA A 1064 32.46 -13.72 -0.75
CA ALA A 1064 31.81 -12.48 -0.34
C ALA A 1064 30.28 -12.62 -0.34
N LEU A 1065 29.70 -13.26 -1.35
CA LEU A 1065 28.25 -13.51 -1.42
C LEU A 1065 27.79 -14.46 -0.30
N TRP A 1066 28.55 -15.54 -0.04
CA TRP A 1066 28.24 -16.48 1.05
C TRP A 1066 28.29 -15.82 2.43
N THR A 1067 29.37 -15.10 2.73
CA THR A 1067 29.56 -14.44 4.04
C THR A 1067 28.67 -13.20 4.21
N GLY A 1068 28.35 -12.49 3.13
CA GLY A 1068 27.42 -11.35 3.13
C GLY A 1068 26.00 -11.74 3.57
N GLY A 1069 25.54 -12.94 3.21
CA GLY A 1069 24.29 -13.53 3.73
C GLY A 1069 24.34 -14.01 5.19
N GLY A 1070 25.39 -13.66 5.94
CA GLY A 1070 25.59 -14.05 7.35
C GLY A 1070 25.98 -15.53 7.56
N ALA A 1071 26.28 -16.27 6.49
CA ALA A 1071 26.65 -17.68 6.60
C ALA A 1071 28.09 -17.85 7.12
N ARG A 1072 28.25 -18.76 8.08
CA ARG A 1072 29.55 -19.17 8.66
C ARG A 1072 29.87 -20.64 8.41
N ILE A 1073 28.85 -21.47 8.15
CA ILE A 1073 29.04 -22.87 7.74
C ILE A 1073 29.80 -22.95 6.41
N SER A 1074 30.61 -23.99 6.22
CA SER A 1074 31.50 -24.16 5.05
C SER A 1074 32.56 -23.07 4.84
N CYS A 1075 32.57 -21.96 5.60
CA CYS A 1075 33.55 -20.88 5.41
C CYS A 1075 34.99 -21.33 5.66
N ALA A 1076 35.21 -22.22 6.64
CA ALA A 1076 36.53 -22.82 6.84
C ALA A 1076 36.97 -23.63 5.62
N THR A 1077 36.06 -24.39 5.01
CA THR A 1077 36.32 -25.13 3.76
C THR A 1077 36.64 -24.19 2.61
N TYR A 1078 35.89 -23.11 2.40
CA TYR A 1078 36.17 -22.15 1.32
C TYR A 1078 37.50 -21.42 1.50
N LEU A 1079 37.86 -21.04 2.73
CA LEU A 1079 39.16 -20.48 3.05
C LEU A 1079 40.30 -21.47 2.79
N MET A 1080 40.12 -22.75 3.14
CA MET A 1080 41.07 -23.82 2.81
C MET A 1080 41.24 -24.01 1.30
N THR A 1081 40.15 -24.04 0.55
CA THR A 1081 40.12 -24.18 -0.91
C THR A 1081 40.88 -23.03 -1.59
N ARG A 1082 40.76 -21.81 -1.07
CA ARG A 1082 41.55 -20.64 -1.52
C ARG A 1082 43.02 -20.74 -1.09
N ALA A 1083 43.30 -21.14 0.15
CA ALA A 1083 44.66 -21.33 0.63
C ALA A 1083 45.41 -22.43 -0.13
N GLU A 1084 44.73 -23.51 -0.51
CA GLU A 1084 45.28 -24.57 -1.38
C GLU A 1084 45.77 -23.97 -2.70
N ILE A 1085 45.06 -23.00 -3.28
CA ILE A 1085 45.48 -22.31 -4.50
C ILE A 1085 46.70 -21.43 -4.24
N LEU A 1086 46.72 -20.63 -3.17
CA LEU A 1086 47.87 -19.78 -2.85
C LEU A 1086 49.16 -20.59 -2.57
N LEU A 1087 49.04 -21.75 -1.91
CA LEU A 1087 50.18 -22.68 -1.72
C LEU A 1087 50.75 -23.14 -3.07
N ARG A 1088 49.91 -23.48 -4.06
CA ARG A 1088 50.35 -23.87 -5.42
C ARG A 1088 51.11 -22.76 -6.14
N LEU A 1089 50.81 -21.50 -5.85
CA LEU A 1089 51.46 -20.33 -6.44
C LEU A 1089 52.76 -19.93 -5.73
N GLY A 1090 53.07 -20.55 -4.59
CA GLY A 1090 54.18 -20.14 -3.74
C GLY A 1090 53.89 -18.96 -2.82
N ASP A 1091 52.66 -18.41 -2.82
CA ASP A 1091 52.23 -17.38 -1.87
C ASP A 1091 51.96 -17.99 -0.49
N THR A 1092 53.06 -18.29 0.21
CA THR A 1092 53.03 -18.77 1.59
C THR A 1092 52.52 -17.73 2.58
N ALA A 1093 52.56 -16.43 2.27
CA ALA A 1093 52.07 -15.39 3.17
C ALA A 1093 50.53 -15.34 3.15
N GLY A 1094 49.93 -15.20 1.96
CA GLY A 1094 48.48 -15.22 1.79
C GLY A 1094 47.85 -16.55 2.17
N ALA A 1095 48.49 -17.68 1.80
CA ALA A 1095 48.03 -19.01 2.23
C ALA A 1095 47.98 -19.14 3.77
N GLY A 1096 48.98 -18.59 4.47
CA GLY A 1096 49.04 -18.61 5.92
C GLY A 1096 47.88 -17.86 6.57
N ALA A 1097 47.63 -16.63 6.12
CA ALA A 1097 46.52 -15.82 6.63
C ALA A 1097 45.16 -16.52 6.47
N LEU A 1098 44.91 -17.14 5.31
CA LEU A 1098 43.68 -17.89 5.05
C LEU A 1098 43.57 -19.17 5.90
N LEU A 1099 44.68 -19.89 6.13
CA LEU A 1099 44.69 -21.10 6.98
C LEU A 1099 44.49 -20.79 8.46
N ASP A 1100 45.06 -19.70 8.97
CA ASP A 1100 44.88 -19.26 10.35
C ASP A 1100 43.43 -18.81 10.61
N GLU A 1101 42.83 -18.07 9.66
CA GLU A 1101 41.42 -17.71 9.69
C GLU A 1101 40.51 -18.96 9.58
N ALA A 1102 40.81 -19.91 8.69
CA ALA A 1102 40.08 -21.18 8.63
C ALA A 1102 40.17 -21.99 9.94
N GLN A 1103 41.33 -21.98 10.60
CA GLN A 1103 41.53 -22.58 11.93
C GLN A 1103 40.78 -21.86 13.06
N ARG A 1104 40.55 -20.56 12.92
CA ARG A 1104 39.73 -19.78 13.85
C ARG A 1104 38.26 -20.13 13.65
N VAL A 1105 37.74 -19.98 12.42
CA VAL A 1105 36.35 -20.31 12.07
C VAL A 1105 35.99 -21.75 12.45
N SER A 1106 36.79 -22.75 12.09
CA SER A 1106 36.54 -24.16 12.42
C SER A 1106 36.54 -24.43 13.94
N ARG A 1107 37.31 -23.69 14.74
CA ARG A 1107 37.24 -23.74 16.22
C ARG A 1107 35.96 -23.13 16.75
N ASP A 1108 35.60 -21.93 16.27
CA ASP A 1108 34.48 -21.14 16.75
C ASP A 1108 33.15 -21.88 16.55
N ILE A 1109 32.90 -22.40 15.34
CA ILE A 1109 31.62 -23.04 14.97
C ILE A 1109 31.62 -24.56 15.21
N ARG A 1110 32.77 -25.15 15.54
CA ARG A 1110 32.98 -26.61 15.68
C ARG A 1110 32.50 -27.41 14.47
N GLU A 1111 32.71 -26.87 13.27
CA GLU A 1111 32.57 -27.61 12.02
C GLU A 1111 33.80 -28.49 11.84
N LEU A 1112 33.59 -29.81 11.89
CA LEU A 1112 34.67 -30.81 11.98
C LEU A 1112 34.80 -31.70 10.75
N TYR A 1113 33.86 -31.63 9.79
CA TYR A 1113 33.83 -32.54 8.66
C TYR A 1113 35.13 -32.49 7.82
N TYR A 1114 35.73 -31.31 7.62
CA TYR A 1114 37.01 -31.11 6.91
C TYR A 1114 38.25 -30.87 7.80
N HIS A 1115 38.16 -31.05 9.13
CA HIS A 1115 39.24 -30.64 10.05
C HIS A 1115 40.58 -31.39 9.85
N ALA A 1116 40.58 -32.61 9.29
CA ALA A 1116 41.82 -33.31 8.95
C ALA A 1116 42.50 -32.74 7.71
N GLU A 1117 41.74 -32.31 6.69
CA GLU A 1117 42.29 -31.65 5.50
C GLU A 1117 42.87 -30.28 5.85
N LEU A 1118 42.22 -29.52 6.75
CA LEU A 1118 42.77 -28.26 7.29
C LEU A 1118 44.15 -28.48 7.94
N ARG A 1119 44.30 -29.57 8.73
CA ARG A 1119 45.58 -29.91 9.36
C ARG A 1119 46.63 -30.38 8.35
N ARG A 1120 46.22 -31.03 7.25
CA ARG A 1120 47.11 -31.41 6.15
C ARG A 1120 47.67 -30.17 5.44
N LEU A 1121 46.81 -29.23 5.06
CA LEU A 1121 47.22 -27.96 4.41
C LEU A 1121 48.13 -27.12 5.30
N VAL A 1122 47.87 -27.05 6.62
CA VAL A 1122 48.76 -26.40 7.59
C VAL A 1122 50.13 -27.08 7.69
N GLY A 1123 50.19 -28.42 7.56
CA GLY A 1123 51.44 -29.17 7.50
C GLY A 1123 52.22 -28.93 6.19
N LEU A 1124 51.54 -28.86 5.05
CA LEU A 1124 52.13 -28.50 3.76
C LEU A 1124 52.64 -27.06 3.74
N HIS A 1125 51.88 -26.13 4.31
CA HIS A 1125 52.30 -24.73 4.50
C HIS A 1125 53.56 -24.62 5.36
N ALA A 1126 53.63 -25.37 6.47
CA ALA A 1126 54.84 -25.47 7.29
C ALA A 1126 56.03 -26.03 6.50
N TRP A 1127 55.81 -27.02 5.63
CA TRP A 1127 56.86 -27.56 4.77
C TRP A 1127 57.37 -26.51 3.77
N GLN A 1128 56.46 -25.80 3.10
CA GLN A 1128 56.79 -24.84 2.04
C GLN A 1128 57.53 -23.60 2.57
N ARG A 1129 57.30 -23.20 3.83
CA ARG A 1129 58.10 -22.16 4.51
C ARG A 1129 59.47 -22.64 5.03
N GLY A 1130 59.81 -23.92 4.88
CA GLY A 1130 61.04 -24.53 5.41
C GLY A 1130 61.01 -24.95 6.88
N ASP A 1131 59.85 -24.97 7.55
CA ASP A 1131 59.72 -25.39 8.96
C ASP A 1131 59.65 -26.92 9.09
N THR A 1132 60.77 -27.57 8.79
CA THR A 1132 60.94 -29.03 8.85
C THR A 1132 60.72 -29.60 10.25
N ALA A 1133 60.90 -28.78 11.30
CA ALA A 1133 60.73 -29.18 12.69
C ALA A 1133 59.26 -29.48 13.04
N THR A 1134 58.30 -28.71 12.50
CA THR A 1134 56.86 -28.93 12.80
C THR A 1134 56.12 -29.73 11.72
N THR A 1135 56.55 -29.71 10.45
CA THR A 1135 55.86 -30.37 9.31
C THR A 1135 55.45 -31.81 9.60
N GLY A 1136 56.39 -32.67 9.99
CA GLY A 1136 56.12 -34.10 10.21
C GLY A 1136 55.10 -34.34 11.34
N GLY A 1137 55.15 -33.53 12.40
CA GLY A 1137 54.19 -33.58 13.50
C GLY A 1137 52.78 -33.16 13.08
N LEU A 1138 52.67 -32.13 12.25
CA LEU A 1138 51.41 -31.61 11.70
C LEU A 1138 50.75 -32.61 10.73
N LEU A 1139 51.50 -33.12 9.75
CA LEU A 1139 51.01 -34.09 8.76
C LEU A 1139 50.61 -35.42 9.43
N ALA A 1140 51.41 -35.92 10.37
CA ALA A 1140 51.05 -37.12 11.13
C ALA A 1140 49.83 -36.90 12.05
N ARG A 1141 49.59 -35.67 12.53
CA ARG A 1141 48.36 -35.33 13.28
C ARG A 1141 47.14 -35.27 12.36
N ALA A 1142 47.29 -34.81 11.11
CA ALA A 1142 46.23 -34.85 10.10
C ALA A 1142 45.82 -36.30 9.78
N LEU A 1143 46.78 -37.18 9.48
CA LEU A 1143 46.54 -38.60 9.23
C LEU A 1143 45.84 -39.29 10.42
N ARG A 1144 46.36 -39.15 11.65
CA ARG A 1144 45.73 -39.70 12.86
C ARG A 1144 44.32 -39.15 13.11
N LEU A 1145 43.99 -37.96 12.61
CA LEU A 1145 42.65 -37.41 12.74
C LEU A 1145 41.69 -38.02 11.71
N ALA A 1146 42.11 -38.15 10.45
CA ALA A 1146 41.34 -38.83 9.41
C ALA A 1146 41.03 -40.29 9.78
N GLN A 1147 42.04 -41.02 10.28
CA GLN A 1147 41.89 -42.39 10.76
C GLN A 1147 40.92 -42.50 11.96
N ARG A 1148 41.07 -41.65 12.99
CA ARG A 1148 40.17 -41.65 14.17
C ARG A 1148 38.72 -41.30 13.81
N HIS A 1149 38.51 -40.52 12.75
CA HIS A 1149 37.17 -40.20 12.25
C HIS A 1149 36.66 -41.21 11.20
N ALA A 1150 37.38 -42.32 10.98
CA ALA A 1150 37.06 -43.38 10.00
C ALA A 1150 36.87 -42.86 8.56
N LYS A 1151 37.78 -41.99 8.10
CA LYS A 1151 37.76 -41.32 6.78
C LYS A 1151 38.88 -41.87 5.88
N PRO A 1152 38.75 -43.07 5.29
CA PRO A 1152 39.86 -43.72 4.60
C PRO A 1152 40.34 -42.97 3.35
N GLY A 1153 39.45 -42.31 2.59
CA GLY A 1153 39.86 -41.50 1.44
C GLY A 1153 40.73 -40.31 1.85
N LEU A 1154 40.31 -39.57 2.88
CA LEU A 1154 41.09 -38.47 3.44
C LEU A 1154 42.36 -38.94 4.18
N ALA A 1155 42.33 -40.12 4.80
CA ALA A 1155 43.50 -40.74 5.39
C ALA A 1155 44.53 -41.11 4.31
N LEU A 1156 44.10 -41.62 3.16
CA LEU A 1156 44.99 -41.89 2.02
C LEU A 1156 45.66 -40.61 1.51
N ARG A 1157 44.92 -39.50 1.36
CA ARG A 1157 45.49 -38.19 1.01
C ARG A 1157 46.48 -37.68 2.07
N CYS A 1158 46.16 -37.81 3.36
CA CYS A 1158 47.09 -37.44 4.43
C CYS A 1158 48.34 -38.32 4.47
N ALA A 1159 48.21 -39.61 4.13
CA ALA A 1159 49.32 -40.55 4.03
C ALA A 1159 50.23 -40.25 2.83
N LEU A 1160 49.66 -39.78 1.70
CA LEU A 1160 50.42 -39.30 0.55
C LEU A 1160 51.31 -38.11 0.93
N SER A 1161 50.75 -37.04 1.52
CA SER A 1161 51.52 -35.86 1.92
C SER A 1161 52.59 -36.17 2.99
N LEU A 1162 52.28 -37.02 3.98
CA LEU A 1162 53.26 -37.44 4.99
C LEU A 1162 54.33 -38.36 4.39
N GLY A 1163 53.96 -39.22 3.44
CA GLY A 1163 54.87 -40.07 2.68
C GLY A 1163 55.84 -39.26 1.83
N ALA A 1164 55.35 -38.24 1.11
CA ALA A 1164 56.17 -37.31 0.35
C ALA A 1164 57.20 -36.60 1.24
N TRP A 1165 56.78 -36.11 2.41
CA TRP A 1165 57.71 -35.54 3.40
C TRP A 1165 58.71 -36.57 3.93
N HIS A 1166 58.32 -37.83 4.16
CA HIS A 1166 59.26 -38.88 4.54
C HIS A 1166 60.28 -39.20 3.43
N ALA A 1167 59.84 -39.30 2.16
CA ALA A 1167 60.70 -39.55 1.01
C ALA A 1167 61.70 -38.40 0.79
N ALA A 1168 61.26 -37.14 0.87
CA ALA A 1168 62.12 -35.95 0.81
C ALA A 1168 63.15 -35.86 1.96
N GLN A 1169 62.97 -36.66 3.02
CA GLN A 1169 63.92 -36.82 4.13
C GLN A 1169 64.71 -38.14 4.03
N GLY A 1170 64.80 -38.75 2.84
CA GLY A 1170 65.53 -39.99 2.56
C GLY A 1170 64.88 -41.27 3.07
N ARG A 1171 63.63 -41.23 3.55
CA ARG A 1171 62.95 -42.37 4.22
C ARG A 1171 61.90 -43.02 3.31
N CYS A 1172 62.26 -43.33 2.07
CA CYS A 1172 61.37 -43.88 1.05
C CYS A 1172 60.66 -45.18 1.48
N THR A 1173 61.36 -46.09 2.19
CA THR A 1173 60.74 -47.34 2.71
C THR A 1173 59.64 -47.05 3.73
N GLN A 1174 59.80 -46.03 4.58
CA GLN A 1174 58.77 -45.59 5.53
C GLN A 1174 57.58 -44.96 4.80
N ALA A 1175 57.83 -44.19 3.75
CA ALA A 1175 56.80 -43.59 2.91
C ALA A 1175 55.97 -44.64 2.15
N ALA A 1176 56.62 -45.66 1.59
CA ALA A 1176 55.95 -46.77 0.89
C ALA A 1176 55.08 -47.61 1.85
N ALA A 1177 55.59 -47.99 3.02
CA ALA A 1177 54.83 -48.75 4.01
C ALA A 1177 53.62 -47.97 4.57
N LEU A 1178 53.74 -46.64 4.69
CA LEU A 1178 52.64 -45.76 5.09
C LEU A 1178 51.50 -45.76 4.07
N LEU A 1179 51.83 -45.69 2.78
CA LEU A 1179 50.84 -45.75 1.70
C LEU A 1179 50.21 -47.14 1.56
N ASP A 1180 50.98 -48.21 1.70
CA ASP A 1180 50.46 -49.58 1.64
C ASP A 1180 49.35 -49.81 2.68
N LEU A 1181 49.58 -49.39 3.93
CA LEU A 1181 48.57 -49.46 4.99
C LEU A 1181 47.30 -48.64 4.67
N ALA A 1182 47.45 -47.47 4.05
CA ALA A 1182 46.33 -46.61 3.71
C ALA A 1182 45.55 -47.11 2.48
N LEU A 1183 46.24 -47.68 1.49
CA LEU A 1183 45.65 -48.33 0.32
C LEU A 1183 44.79 -49.55 0.70
N HIS A 1184 45.21 -50.33 1.70
CA HIS A 1184 44.42 -51.44 2.24
C HIS A 1184 43.13 -50.99 2.97
N GLN A 1185 42.99 -49.70 3.33
CA GLN A 1185 41.83 -49.16 4.06
C GLN A 1185 40.76 -48.52 3.16
N VAL A 1186 41.05 -48.29 1.88
CA VAL A 1186 40.07 -47.77 0.90
C VAL A 1186 39.37 -48.90 0.15
N GLY A 1187 38.10 -48.69 -0.22
CA GLY A 1187 37.32 -49.69 -0.93
C GLY A 1187 37.81 -49.91 -2.37
N ARG A 1188 37.58 -51.10 -2.95
CA ARG A 1188 37.94 -51.40 -4.35
C ARG A 1188 37.33 -50.41 -5.35
N SER A 1189 36.15 -49.85 -5.06
CA SER A 1189 35.52 -48.81 -5.89
C SER A 1189 36.22 -47.44 -5.81
N HIS A 1190 37.20 -47.25 -4.91
CA HIS A 1190 38.00 -46.03 -4.83
C HIS A 1190 39.11 -45.94 -5.90
N ALA A 1191 39.42 -47.02 -6.62
CA ALA A 1191 40.46 -47.05 -7.65
C ALA A 1191 40.26 -46.03 -8.79
N ARG A 1192 39.03 -45.52 -8.97
CA ARG A 1192 38.70 -44.45 -9.92
C ARG A 1192 39.14 -43.04 -9.45
N CYS A 1193 39.53 -42.86 -8.19
CA CYS A 1193 39.97 -41.58 -7.64
C CYS A 1193 41.42 -41.22 -8.02
N ARG A 1194 41.70 -39.93 -8.19
CA ARG A 1194 43.05 -39.38 -8.42
C ARG A 1194 44.04 -39.80 -7.32
N ASP A 1195 43.66 -39.59 -6.06
CA ASP A 1195 44.55 -39.79 -4.91
C ASP A 1195 44.94 -41.28 -4.76
N HIS A 1196 44.07 -42.20 -5.16
CA HIS A 1196 44.36 -43.63 -5.23
C HIS A 1196 45.35 -43.99 -6.34
N ARG A 1197 45.21 -43.41 -7.54
CA ARG A 1197 46.17 -43.63 -8.64
C ARG A 1197 47.56 -43.16 -8.25
N TRP A 1198 47.65 -41.99 -7.60
CA TRP A 1198 48.91 -41.45 -7.12
C TRP A 1198 49.50 -42.24 -5.96
N ALA A 1199 48.70 -42.66 -4.98
CA ALA A 1199 49.20 -43.52 -3.91
C ALA A 1199 49.81 -44.82 -4.45
N LEU A 1200 49.22 -45.47 -5.47
CA LEU A 1200 49.84 -46.63 -6.13
C LEU A 1200 51.17 -46.28 -6.82
N GLN A 1201 51.23 -45.17 -7.55
CA GLN A 1201 52.43 -44.75 -8.27
C GLN A 1201 53.57 -44.34 -7.31
N ALA A 1202 53.24 -43.60 -6.25
CA ALA A 1202 54.16 -43.18 -5.21
C ALA A 1202 54.67 -44.37 -4.38
N GLN A 1203 53.78 -45.28 -3.97
CA GLN A 1203 54.16 -46.52 -3.30
C GLN A 1203 55.14 -47.34 -4.16
N ALA A 1204 54.86 -47.51 -5.46
CA ALA A 1204 55.73 -48.25 -6.37
C ALA A 1204 57.11 -47.58 -6.52
N ALA A 1205 57.17 -46.25 -6.70
CA ALA A 1205 58.41 -45.50 -6.81
C ALA A 1205 59.24 -45.54 -5.51
N TRP A 1206 58.63 -45.21 -4.37
CA TRP A 1206 59.31 -45.16 -3.08
C TRP A 1206 59.76 -46.55 -2.59
N SER A 1207 59.06 -47.63 -2.97
CA SER A 1207 59.51 -49.01 -2.72
C SER A 1207 60.80 -49.37 -3.46
N GLN A 1208 61.08 -48.70 -4.59
CA GLN A 1208 62.30 -48.85 -5.39
C GLN A 1208 63.37 -47.81 -5.02
N GLY A 1209 63.12 -46.95 -4.02
CA GLY A 1209 63.99 -45.83 -3.67
C GLY A 1209 63.99 -44.67 -4.68
N ALA A 1210 63.10 -44.70 -5.68
CA ALA A 1210 62.99 -43.66 -6.70
C ALA A 1210 62.15 -42.46 -6.21
N ALA A 1211 62.39 -41.29 -6.79
CA ALA A 1211 61.51 -40.14 -6.64
C ALA A 1211 60.14 -40.42 -7.32
N PHE A 1212 59.08 -39.82 -6.78
CA PHE A 1212 57.75 -39.86 -7.38
C PHE A 1212 57.39 -38.47 -7.92
N GLU A 1213 57.46 -38.31 -9.24
CA GLU A 1213 56.88 -37.16 -9.93
C GLU A 1213 55.54 -37.56 -10.57
N SER A 1214 54.50 -36.75 -10.33
CA SER A 1214 53.21 -36.96 -11.01
C SER A 1214 53.33 -36.57 -12.48
N ARG A 1215 53.01 -37.50 -13.39
CA ARG A 1215 52.93 -37.24 -14.86
C ARG A 1215 51.92 -36.16 -15.26
N HIS A 1216 50.97 -35.86 -14.39
CA HIS A 1216 50.18 -34.64 -14.44
C HIS A 1216 50.52 -33.87 -13.16
N PRO A 1217 51.59 -33.06 -13.15
CA PRO A 1217 51.94 -32.29 -11.97
C PRO A 1217 50.81 -31.30 -11.74
N VAL A 1218 50.23 -31.36 -10.54
CA VAL A 1218 49.25 -30.39 -10.08
C VAL A 1218 49.78 -29.90 -8.73
N PRO A 1219 49.88 -28.59 -8.49
CA PRO A 1219 51.11 -28.03 -7.88
C PRO A 1219 51.14 -28.05 -6.34
N TRP A 1220 50.52 -29.04 -5.70
CA TRP A 1220 50.13 -29.00 -4.29
C TRP A 1220 50.92 -29.91 -3.35
N GLU A 1221 51.92 -30.64 -3.85
CA GLU A 1221 53.00 -31.20 -3.04
C GLU A 1221 54.33 -30.78 -3.68
N PRO A 1222 55.35 -30.41 -2.89
CA PRO A 1222 56.59 -29.87 -3.43
C PRO A 1222 57.30 -30.92 -4.30
N ALA A 1223 57.96 -30.43 -5.35
CA ALA A 1223 58.76 -31.22 -6.28
C ALA A 1223 59.86 -32.03 -5.57
#